data_AF-A0AAU9CS92-F1
#
_entry.id   AF-A0AAU9CS92-F1
#
_cell.length_a   1.000
_cell.length_b   1.000
_cell.length_c   1.000
_cell.angle_alpha   90.00
_cell.angle_beta   90.00
_cell.angle_gamma   90.00
#
_symmetry.space_group_name_H-M   'P 1'
#
loop_
_entity.id
_entity.type
_entity.pdbx_description
1 polymer ?
#
loop_
_entity_poly.entity_id
_entity_poly.type
_entity_poly.pdbx_seq_one_letter_code
_entity_poly.pdbx_strand_id
1 'polypeptide(L)'
;MKEGVFFPNFWTKEQVKHWVDVFIRKEIKLEFNQKDNQYWFSPDILRELNLENPDSFSELTQLLSLFGISVQVDQNEDVFKKFTWDRNTCVVVDPRPIEIEHFIEEHTLLISLSKFDALKSYGTLFGLILNQITFLDSRINLEMLTQIFNDSEITIIIPLRLTIFDSKRVKVDELFNYQHNALIINHFADAGVTYLDELTSERLQKIYKMPGIGKGKQKFIENKIRNLIDFELAEDIEVVDVNQSIPIKILFDENKDRLIINSFYKNGIQNTDQITPDLLNKIFNFPGIGENKKQKILATIKSAPKIIDKQINSPELFLPILPFSHLILKDEPDDLIITINEYLRLINTLLNKKKFVVSLKDAPEKIKNFVDNKEQDEQMAIIRKALAIYFKEDFDQYPDDLIERSWHLLNDLLPNSVEYYVNEFIDQLDERSKAVLKYRKMSSDILTLEELGEKWGITRERVRQIDKKVSNVFIQWWQNHNFTLKLLVLGKCQPMTLSKYFSEENNRLIESTIIDSDLNQYFLTSDDYLQMFVDVLLPILLDGQIHSIAEIKQVFENNHLELKADEFNQAIDNLNYRLDQDNRRLISTKRVPKIKIIEEYCSYRKTKIIDVDEYDQINEWSKEKLGYEAFPSLRAFQGRLSNQSEYIPIGKGKYKLFEKENYDLVIFERAKKLVDDHFADGYHYVRDAWLFEQLKEDLPKSMTTDEFYQIFQRLYPVDFVYSPGRNNDIFVLGSQPLTIGEQIVEFLKTQNHPVSLGNLKKQFGWANYTLQQEAAKNLEIVLNGQNVMWLDVNFAKEFLGDSLTDYLNRELKIYPILSLKIFYHNYIELWPEEAELTNTDDKMALASFINALNLDVEVSGEFILRKTYQPTLKREPADLWPQYLKVHVKNQLTLKEIKQIFIDAGMGEGTWNLRGNDDLKKSGLIPVSSKFYADKDNMKRNDTIDQAVQDKIEQLLSNQDFLAVNALTPDSFHDLPDVNFEWTPELLASFAEILGYNCFSWSGDFFKMPCYVVTRSTASYTSIEDVILKQIKGWMKDDNYEPHLYDLASSKGLVPSRNEFSKKCFPKRFYSSKNLEVDENRSIVLNTKKVLADL
;
A
#
# COMPACT_ATOMS: atom_id res chain seq x y z
N MET A 1 -25.66 13.79 63.08
CA MET A 1 -25.96 15.23 62.90
C MET A 1 -26.06 15.41 61.41
N LYS A 2 -27.29 15.40 60.87
CA LYS A 2 -27.54 15.35 59.41
C LYS A 2 -27.91 16.70 58.83
N GLU A 3 -28.15 17.69 59.69
CA GLU A 3 -28.62 19.02 59.30
C GLU A 3 -27.80 20.10 60.01
N GLY A 4 -27.43 21.17 59.31
CA GLY A 4 -26.63 22.26 59.85
C GLY A 4 -26.29 23.33 58.80
N VAL A 5 -26.10 24.57 59.26
CA VAL A 5 -25.46 25.65 58.52
C VAL A 5 -23.98 25.64 58.86
N PHE A 6 -23.10 25.36 57.89
CA PHE A 6 -21.68 25.10 58.11
C PHE A 6 -20.81 26.23 57.55
N PHE A 7 -20.00 26.83 58.44
CA PHE A 7 -19.04 27.86 58.04
C PHE A 7 -17.72 27.21 57.58
N PRO A 8 -16.97 27.85 56.66
CA PRO A 8 -15.62 27.39 56.30
C PRO A 8 -14.63 27.44 57.49
N ASN A 9 -13.68 26.51 57.54
CA ASN A 9 -12.73 26.35 58.66
C ASN A 9 -11.79 27.55 58.93
N PHE A 10 -11.70 28.52 58.00
CA PHE A 10 -10.89 29.72 58.19
C PHE A 10 -11.60 30.82 58.99
N TRP A 11 -12.91 30.69 59.26
CA TRP A 11 -13.64 31.62 60.10
C TRP A 11 -13.34 31.37 61.58
N THR A 12 -12.93 32.39 62.31
CA THR A 12 -12.77 32.32 63.77
C THR A 12 -14.13 32.31 64.47
N LYS A 13 -14.18 31.81 65.72
CA LYS A 13 -15.42 31.78 66.52
C LYS A 13 -16.05 33.16 66.65
N GLU A 14 -15.22 34.17 66.87
CA GLU A 14 -15.61 35.57 67.02
C GLU A 14 -16.18 36.12 65.72
N GLN A 15 -15.60 35.77 64.56
CA GLN A 15 -16.10 36.17 63.24
C GLN A 15 -17.42 35.50 62.89
N VAL A 16 -17.57 34.19 63.15
CA VAL A 16 -18.84 33.48 62.95
C VAL A 16 -19.94 34.10 63.81
N LYS A 17 -19.64 34.33 65.09
CA LYS A 17 -20.59 34.97 66.01
C LYS A 17 -20.96 36.38 65.54
N HIS A 18 -19.99 37.19 65.13
CA HIS A 18 -20.24 38.53 64.63
C HIS A 18 -21.08 38.53 63.34
N TRP A 19 -20.80 37.63 62.39
CA TRP A 19 -21.57 37.50 61.15
C TRP A 19 -23.03 37.16 61.44
N VAL A 20 -23.26 36.19 62.32
CA VAL A 20 -24.61 35.83 62.77
C VAL A 20 -25.30 37.01 63.46
N ASP A 21 -24.64 37.70 64.40
CA ASP A 21 -25.24 38.83 65.11
C ASP A 21 -25.61 40.01 64.18
N VAL A 22 -24.95 40.15 63.03
CA VAL A 22 -25.21 41.20 62.03
C VAL A 22 -26.32 40.80 61.06
N PHE A 23 -26.29 39.58 60.52
CA PHE A 23 -27.21 39.16 59.46
C PHE A 23 -28.45 38.42 59.97
N ILE A 24 -28.39 37.80 61.15
CA ILE A 24 -29.48 37.06 61.79
C ILE A 24 -29.88 37.84 63.05
N ARG A 25 -30.96 38.63 62.94
CA ARG A 25 -31.44 39.66 63.91
C ARG A 25 -31.04 39.42 65.38
N LYS A 26 -30.58 40.49 66.05
CA LYS A 26 -30.11 40.58 67.46
C LYS A 26 -30.97 39.92 68.56
N GLU A 27 -32.23 39.55 68.31
CA GLU A 27 -33.14 39.02 69.33
C GLU A 27 -33.13 37.48 69.43
N ILE A 28 -32.45 36.77 68.52
CA ILE A 28 -32.44 35.31 68.49
C ILE A 28 -31.14 34.77 69.10
N LYS A 29 -31.22 34.06 70.24
CA LYS A 29 -30.07 33.40 70.86
C LYS A 29 -29.75 32.09 70.14
N LEU A 30 -28.65 32.07 69.39
CA LEU A 30 -28.13 30.88 68.71
C LEU A 30 -27.07 30.17 69.56
N GLU A 31 -27.22 28.85 69.74
CA GLU A 31 -26.20 27.99 70.35
C GLU A 31 -25.32 27.35 69.25
N PHE A 32 -24.02 27.66 69.27
CA PHE A 32 -23.06 27.13 68.30
C PHE A 32 -22.40 25.84 68.79
N ASN A 33 -22.26 24.89 67.88
CA ASN A 33 -21.46 23.68 68.11
C ASN A 33 -20.19 23.73 67.25
N GLN A 34 -19.09 23.18 67.79
CA GLN A 34 -17.81 23.05 67.09
C GLN A 34 -17.43 21.58 67.01
N LYS A 35 -17.14 21.10 65.80
CA LYS A 35 -16.62 19.75 65.56
C LYS A 35 -15.62 19.82 64.39
N ASP A 36 -14.47 19.18 64.54
CA ASP A 36 -13.42 19.11 63.50
C ASP A 36 -12.99 20.48 62.93
N ASN A 37 -12.84 21.49 63.82
CA ASN A 37 -12.52 22.88 63.49
C ASN A 37 -13.55 23.63 62.63
N GLN A 38 -14.74 23.07 62.43
CA GLN A 38 -15.84 23.71 61.72
C GLN A 38 -16.94 24.18 62.70
N TYR A 39 -17.42 25.41 62.50
CA TYR A 39 -18.54 25.97 63.27
C TYR A 39 -19.86 25.75 62.52
N TRP A 40 -20.90 25.36 63.25
CA TRP A 40 -22.24 25.18 62.68
C TRP A 40 -23.38 25.44 63.68
N PHE A 41 -24.58 25.67 63.15
CA PHE A 41 -25.83 25.77 63.91
C PHE A 41 -27.01 25.14 63.15
N SER A 42 -28.14 24.87 63.83
CA SER A 42 -29.31 24.23 63.24
C SER A 42 -29.97 25.11 62.17
N PRO A 43 -30.42 24.55 61.02
CA PRO A 43 -31.10 25.33 59.97
C PRO A 43 -32.53 25.74 60.34
N ASP A 44 -33.00 25.46 61.56
CA ASP A 44 -34.37 25.75 62.00
C ASP A 44 -34.76 27.22 61.85
N ILE A 45 -33.84 28.16 62.06
CA ILE A 45 -34.10 29.59 61.82
C ILE A 45 -34.32 29.89 60.34
N LEU A 46 -33.56 29.24 59.46
CA LEU A 46 -33.74 29.41 58.02
C LEU A 46 -35.09 28.83 57.58
N ARG A 47 -35.54 27.75 58.22
CA ARG A 47 -36.88 27.17 57.99
C ARG A 47 -37.99 28.10 58.45
N GLU A 48 -37.84 28.67 59.65
CA GLU A 48 -38.78 29.64 60.21
C GLU A 48 -38.85 30.88 59.31
N LEU A 49 -37.70 31.41 58.91
CA LEU A 49 -37.63 32.56 57.99
C LEU A 49 -38.25 32.25 56.63
N ASN A 50 -38.05 31.05 56.08
CA ASN A 50 -38.71 30.65 54.83
C ASN A 50 -40.23 30.62 54.94
N LEU A 51 -40.76 30.21 56.10
CA LEU A 51 -42.20 30.16 56.33
C LEU A 51 -42.80 31.54 56.58
N GLU A 52 -42.09 32.41 57.29
CA GLU A 52 -42.58 33.73 57.68
C GLU A 52 -42.33 34.82 56.64
N ASN A 53 -41.18 34.78 55.96
CA ASN A 53 -40.77 35.76 54.96
C ASN A 53 -39.86 35.13 53.88
N PRO A 54 -40.46 34.50 52.86
CA PRO A 54 -39.74 33.80 51.79
C PRO A 54 -38.75 34.69 51.03
N ASP A 55 -39.03 35.98 50.88
CA ASP A 55 -38.15 36.93 50.18
C ASP A 55 -36.88 37.19 50.98
N SER A 56 -37.01 37.43 52.30
CA SER A 56 -35.86 37.54 53.20
C SER A 56 -35.08 36.23 53.32
N PHE A 57 -35.76 35.08 53.22
CA PHE A 57 -35.08 33.79 53.12
C PHE A 57 -34.29 33.68 51.81
N SER A 58 -34.87 34.03 50.67
CA SER A 58 -34.17 34.01 49.38
C SER A 58 -32.95 34.94 49.36
N GLU A 59 -33.07 36.14 49.93
CA GLU A 59 -31.95 37.08 50.06
C GLU A 59 -30.84 36.52 50.96
N LEU A 60 -31.19 35.99 52.14
CA LEU A 60 -30.24 35.42 53.09
C LEU A 60 -29.55 34.17 52.54
N THR A 61 -30.28 33.32 51.80
CA THR A 61 -29.73 32.11 51.19
C THR A 61 -28.73 32.43 50.07
N GLN A 62 -29.03 33.42 49.22
CA GLN A 62 -28.08 33.91 48.22
C GLN A 62 -26.85 34.56 48.89
N LEU A 63 -27.06 35.30 49.98
CA LEU A 63 -25.97 35.90 50.73
C LEU A 63 -25.05 34.83 51.36
N LEU A 64 -25.60 33.78 51.99
CA LEU A 64 -24.82 32.66 52.52
C LEU A 64 -23.95 32.00 51.43
N SER A 65 -24.48 31.88 50.21
CA SER A 65 -23.75 31.33 49.06
C SER A 65 -22.55 32.19 48.64
N LEU A 66 -22.66 33.53 48.69
CA LEU A 66 -21.58 34.47 48.35
C LEU A 66 -20.35 34.34 49.26
N PHE A 67 -20.55 33.89 50.50
CA PHE A 67 -19.48 33.67 51.49
C PHE A 67 -19.07 32.19 51.59
N GLY A 68 -19.61 31.32 50.73
CA GLY A 68 -19.31 29.89 50.71
C GLY A 68 -19.77 29.13 51.95
N ILE A 69 -20.83 29.61 52.60
CA ILE A 69 -21.45 28.95 53.76
C ILE A 69 -22.46 27.93 53.22
N SER A 70 -22.30 26.66 53.57
CA SER A 70 -23.18 25.57 53.10
C SER A 70 -24.29 25.28 54.10
N VAL A 71 -25.44 24.80 53.61
CA VAL A 71 -26.59 24.45 54.45
C VAL A 71 -27.11 23.08 54.09
N GLN A 72 -26.96 22.15 55.02
CA GLN A 72 -27.43 20.78 54.85
C GLN A 72 -28.71 20.57 55.65
N VAL A 73 -29.67 19.89 55.03
CA VAL A 73 -30.92 19.42 55.66
C VAL A 73 -31.02 17.89 55.52
N ASP A 74 -31.97 17.25 56.22
CA ASP A 74 -32.06 15.79 56.29
C ASP A 74 -32.15 15.22 54.87
N GLN A 75 -31.55 14.04 54.68
CA GLN A 75 -31.28 13.37 53.39
C GLN A 75 -29.94 13.69 52.70
N ASN A 76 -29.00 14.38 53.38
CA ASN A 76 -27.70 14.80 52.81
C ASN A 76 -27.86 15.72 51.57
N GLU A 77 -29.01 16.36 51.42
CA GLU A 77 -29.23 17.34 50.37
C GLU A 77 -28.70 18.70 50.84
N ASP A 78 -27.71 19.21 50.12
CA ASP A 78 -27.24 20.59 50.28
C ASP A 78 -28.28 21.49 49.60
N VAL A 79 -28.92 22.36 50.38
CA VAL A 79 -29.94 23.29 49.85
C VAL A 79 -29.27 24.29 48.91
N PHE A 80 -27.98 24.54 49.10
CA PHE A 80 -27.18 25.41 48.26
C PHE A 80 -26.29 24.53 47.37
N LYS A 81 -26.16 24.85 46.09
CA LYS A 81 -25.32 24.07 45.17
C LYS A 81 -23.96 23.80 45.83
N LYS A 82 -23.55 22.53 45.91
CA LYS A 82 -22.32 22.09 46.59
C LYS A 82 -21.11 22.89 46.07
N PHE A 83 -20.70 23.92 46.82
CA PHE A 83 -19.53 24.71 46.46
C PHE A 83 -18.29 23.85 46.67
N THR A 84 -17.56 23.59 45.59
CA THR A 84 -16.29 22.87 45.64
C THR A 84 -15.16 23.89 45.59
N TRP A 85 -14.35 23.92 46.65
CA TRP A 85 -13.14 24.75 46.71
C TRP A 85 -12.19 24.33 45.59
N ASP A 86 -12.17 25.07 44.50
CA ASP A 86 -11.22 24.85 43.42
C ASP A 86 -9.88 25.52 43.74
N ARG A 87 -8.80 25.09 43.06
CA ARG A 87 -7.45 25.66 43.27
C ARG A 87 -7.34 27.15 42.88
N ASN A 88 -8.39 27.74 42.29
CA ASN A 88 -8.44 29.11 41.80
C ASN A 88 -9.45 29.98 42.57
N THR A 89 -9.96 29.51 43.72
CA THR A 89 -11.03 30.19 44.47
C THR A 89 -10.50 31.40 45.19
N CYS A 90 -10.82 32.60 44.70
CA CYS A 90 -10.34 33.84 45.30
C CYS A 90 -11.26 34.30 46.44
N VAL A 91 -10.67 34.53 47.62
CA VAL A 91 -11.40 34.98 48.82
C VAL A 91 -10.83 36.30 49.31
N VAL A 92 -11.72 37.21 49.69
CA VAL A 92 -11.34 38.47 50.36
C VAL A 92 -10.94 38.16 51.81
N VAL A 93 -9.73 38.53 52.20
CA VAL A 93 -9.21 38.29 53.56
C VAL A 93 -8.91 39.57 54.34
N ASP A 94 -9.24 40.72 53.75
CA ASP A 94 -9.05 42.01 54.37
C ASP A 94 -10.13 42.29 55.42
N PRO A 95 -9.78 42.40 56.72
CA PRO A 95 -10.77 42.64 57.77
C PRO A 95 -11.07 44.12 57.96
N ARG A 96 -10.47 45.04 57.17
CA ARG A 96 -10.68 46.47 57.33
C ARG A 96 -12.15 46.85 57.05
N PRO A 97 -12.71 47.83 57.78
CA PRO A 97 -14.03 48.36 57.47
C PRO A 97 -14.03 49.09 56.12
N ILE A 98 -15.05 48.88 55.31
CA ILE A 98 -15.25 49.53 54.01
C ILE A 98 -16.71 49.99 53.94
N GLU A 99 -16.95 51.22 53.47
CA GLU A 99 -18.31 51.65 53.12
C GLU A 99 -18.73 50.96 51.84
N ILE A 100 -19.39 49.81 51.97
CA ILE A 100 -19.72 48.91 50.86
C ILE A 100 -20.57 49.60 49.80
N GLU A 101 -21.50 50.47 50.20
CA GLU A 101 -22.35 51.21 49.27
C GLU A 101 -21.50 52.14 48.38
N HIS A 102 -20.61 52.92 48.98
CA HIS A 102 -19.67 53.76 48.25
C HIS A 102 -18.73 52.94 47.36
N PHE A 103 -18.22 51.82 47.86
CA PHE A 103 -17.35 50.92 47.10
C PHE A 103 -18.05 50.31 45.87
N ILE A 104 -19.33 49.94 45.98
CA ILE A 104 -20.14 49.44 44.86
C ILE A 104 -20.44 50.56 43.85
N GLU A 105 -20.69 51.78 44.32
CA GLU A 105 -20.92 52.95 43.45
C GLU A 105 -19.68 53.34 42.66
N GLU A 106 -18.49 53.29 43.26
CA GLU A 106 -17.22 53.58 42.60
C GLU A 106 -16.86 52.57 41.51
N HIS A 107 -17.30 51.31 41.67
CA HIS A 107 -17.01 50.22 40.75
C HIS A 107 -18.29 49.67 40.14
N THR A 108 -18.75 50.26 39.03
CA THR A 108 -20.02 49.90 38.34
C THR A 108 -20.16 48.42 37.97
N LEU A 109 -19.06 47.67 37.92
CA LEU A 109 -19.09 46.23 37.71
C LEU A 109 -19.67 45.49 38.91
N LEU A 110 -19.53 46.00 40.13
CA LEU A 110 -20.09 45.41 41.35
C LEU A 110 -21.56 45.77 41.59
N ILE A 111 -22.23 46.47 40.67
CA ILE A 111 -23.60 46.96 40.85
C ILE A 111 -24.61 45.83 41.13
N SER A 112 -24.34 44.60 40.71
CA SER A 112 -25.18 43.45 41.06
C SER A 112 -25.25 43.19 42.57
N LEU A 113 -24.21 43.57 43.32
CA LEU A 113 -24.17 43.47 44.79
C LEU A 113 -25.05 44.51 45.48
N SER A 114 -25.45 45.60 44.80
CA SER A 114 -26.32 46.64 45.39
C SER A 114 -27.75 46.15 45.66
N LYS A 115 -28.10 44.97 45.13
CA LYS A 115 -29.39 44.30 45.30
C LYS A 115 -29.54 43.59 46.65
N PHE A 116 -28.46 43.44 47.42
CA PHE A 116 -28.46 42.81 48.74
C PHE A 116 -28.35 43.89 49.81
N ASP A 117 -29.49 44.40 50.29
CA ASP A 117 -29.52 45.48 51.27
C ASP A 117 -28.87 45.05 52.59
N ALA A 118 -28.95 43.77 52.93
CA ALA A 118 -28.23 43.19 54.06
C ALA A 118 -26.71 43.36 53.95
N LEU A 119 -26.13 43.21 52.74
CA LEU A 119 -24.68 43.35 52.53
C LEU A 119 -24.22 44.79 52.82
N LYS A 120 -25.01 45.82 52.47
CA LYS A 120 -24.69 47.22 52.75
C LYS A 120 -24.59 47.53 54.25
N SER A 121 -25.30 46.77 55.08
CA SER A 121 -25.25 46.89 56.54
C SER A 121 -24.01 46.22 57.17
N TYR A 122 -23.29 45.39 56.40
CA TYR A 122 -22.06 44.74 56.83
C TYR A 122 -20.89 45.68 56.58
N GLY A 123 -20.14 46.03 57.62
CA GLY A 123 -19.09 47.05 57.50
C GLY A 123 -17.82 46.58 56.79
N THR A 124 -17.76 45.39 56.17
CA THR A 124 -16.55 44.80 55.57
C THR A 124 -16.89 43.76 54.50
N LEU A 125 -15.97 43.46 53.58
CA LEU A 125 -16.12 42.39 52.58
C LEU A 125 -15.36 41.10 52.94
N PHE A 126 -14.82 41.01 54.16
CA PHE A 126 -14.08 39.84 54.64
C PHE A 126 -14.84 38.53 54.46
N GLY A 127 -14.21 37.54 53.83
CA GLY A 127 -14.77 36.22 53.56
C GLY A 127 -15.55 36.08 52.26
N LEU A 128 -15.73 37.17 51.49
CA LEU A 128 -16.44 37.14 50.20
C LEU A 128 -15.68 36.30 49.18
N ILE A 129 -16.38 35.38 48.50
CA ILE A 129 -15.81 34.52 47.46
C ILE A 129 -16.04 35.17 46.10
N LEU A 130 -14.98 35.70 45.49
CA LEU A 130 -15.08 36.49 44.26
C LEU A 130 -15.60 35.67 43.08
N ASN A 131 -15.29 34.38 43.05
CA ASN A 131 -15.79 33.46 42.02
C ASN A 131 -17.33 33.44 42.02
N GLN A 132 -17.99 33.60 43.18
CA GLN A 132 -19.46 33.63 43.27
C GLN A 132 -20.07 34.90 42.68
N ILE A 133 -19.35 36.02 42.70
CA ILE A 133 -19.81 37.28 42.10
C ILE A 133 -19.93 37.15 40.57
N THR A 134 -19.04 36.38 39.94
CA THR A 134 -19.10 36.14 38.48
C THR A 134 -20.36 35.36 38.05
N PHE A 135 -20.99 34.62 38.96
CA PHE A 135 -22.28 33.98 38.70
C PHE A 135 -23.45 34.98 38.76
N LEU A 136 -23.37 35.97 39.65
CA LEU A 136 -24.39 37.02 39.77
C LEU A 136 -24.33 38.03 38.62
N ASP A 137 -23.16 38.23 38.03
CA ASP A 137 -22.98 39.04 36.84
C ASP A 137 -21.90 38.45 35.93
N SER A 138 -22.35 37.75 34.89
CA SER A 138 -21.49 37.07 33.92
C SER A 138 -20.63 38.00 33.07
N ARG A 139 -20.87 39.32 33.13
CA ARG A 139 -20.02 40.33 32.48
C ARG A 139 -18.71 40.53 33.23
N ILE A 140 -18.66 40.12 34.50
CA ILE A 140 -17.49 40.22 35.35
C ILE A 140 -16.75 38.90 35.33
N ASN A 141 -15.45 38.94 35.04
CA ASN A 141 -14.57 37.79 35.22
C ASN A 141 -13.69 37.96 36.46
N LEU A 142 -13.09 36.85 36.91
CA LEU A 142 -12.28 36.81 38.13
C LEU A 142 -11.05 37.72 38.08
N GLU A 143 -10.47 37.93 36.89
CA GLU A 143 -9.32 38.81 36.68
C GLU A 143 -9.71 40.28 36.90
N MET A 144 -10.88 40.69 36.40
CA MET A 144 -11.44 42.02 36.64
C MET A 144 -11.77 42.26 38.11
N LEU A 145 -12.35 41.27 38.80
CA LEU A 145 -12.59 41.36 40.25
C LEU A 145 -11.28 41.46 41.03
N THR A 146 -10.29 40.63 40.68
CA THR A 146 -8.98 40.69 41.30
C THR A 146 -8.34 42.07 41.13
N GLN A 147 -8.46 42.64 39.94
CA GLN A 147 -7.96 43.98 39.65
C GLN A 147 -8.70 45.06 40.46
N ILE A 148 -10.04 45.06 40.50
CA ILE A 148 -10.86 46.02 41.25
C ILE A 148 -10.49 46.02 42.74
N PHE A 149 -10.39 44.83 43.34
CA PHE A 149 -10.06 44.68 44.76
C PHE A 149 -8.60 45.09 45.03
N ASN A 150 -7.65 44.75 44.16
CA ASN A 150 -6.26 45.20 44.29
C ASN A 150 -6.10 46.71 44.13
N ASP A 151 -6.79 47.33 43.17
CA ASP A 151 -6.74 48.78 42.90
C ASP A 151 -7.31 49.60 44.06
N SER A 152 -8.19 48.99 44.84
CA SER A 152 -8.76 49.56 46.07
C SER A 152 -7.98 49.16 47.32
N GLU A 153 -6.79 48.58 47.13
CA GLU A 153 -5.89 48.06 48.16
C GLU A 153 -6.49 46.97 49.07
N ILE A 154 -7.60 46.33 48.67
CA ILE A 154 -8.26 45.28 49.45
C ILE A 154 -7.54 43.95 49.23
N THR A 155 -7.08 43.33 50.32
CA THR A 155 -6.29 42.09 50.24
C THR A 155 -7.18 40.88 49.91
N ILE A 156 -6.82 40.15 48.84
CA ILE A 156 -7.45 38.89 48.43
C ILE A 156 -6.42 37.75 48.35
N ILE A 157 -6.85 36.51 48.57
CA ILE A 157 -5.99 35.31 48.47
C ILE A 157 -6.49 34.39 47.35
N ILE A 158 -5.56 33.91 46.52
CA ILE A 158 -5.76 32.80 45.57
C ILE A 158 -5.09 31.54 46.15
N PRO A 159 -5.76 30.38 46.26
CA PRO A 159 -5.28 29.25 47.07
C PRO A 159 -4.08 28.49 46.48
N LEU A 160 -3.52 28.94 45.36
CA LEU A 160 -2.30 28.40 44.75
C LEU A 160 -1.00 29.06 45.23
N ARG A 161 -1.10 29.99 46.18
CA ARG A 161 0.03 30.45 46.99
C ARG A 161 -0.26 30.14 48.46
N LEU A 162 -0.13 28.87 48.84
CA LEU A 162 0.29 28.39 50.17
C LEU A 162 0.08 26.86 50.25
N THR A 163 0.90 26.11 49.52
CA THR A 163 1.46 24.86 50.06
C THR A 163 2.91 24.82 49.64
N ILE A 164 3.74 25.29 50.56
CA ILE A 164 5.19 25.08 50.54
C ILE A 164 5.44 23.57 50.51
N PHE A 165 6.35 23.16 49.64
CA PHE A 165 6.91 21.82 49.53
C PHE A 165 7.30 21.28 50.91
N ASP A 166 6.60 20.24 51.37
CA ASP A 166 7.03 19.46 52.55
C ASP A 166 7.49 18.05 52.18
N SER A 167 7.68 17.75 50.88
CA SER A 167 8.13 16.44 50.41
C SER A 167 9.30 16.57 49.43
N LYS A 168 10.47 16.08 49.88
CA LYS A 168 11.74 15.86 49.16
C LYS A 168 12.36 17.04 48.39
N ARG A 169 13.51 17.47 48.90
CA ARG A 169 14.43 18.40 48.24
C ARG A 169 15.15 17.74 47.06
N VAL A 170 14.62 17.90 45.84
CA VAL A 170 15.19 17.31 44.60
C VAL A 170 16.26 18.24 44.03
N LYS A 171 17.45 17.70 43.75
CA LYS A 171 18.52 18.49 43.10
C LYS A 171 18.24 18.64 41.60
N VAL A 172 18.63 19.78 41.04
CA VAL A 172 18.46 20.07 39.60
C VAL A 172 19.21 19.07 38.70
N ASP A 173 20.38 18.57 39.14
CA ASP A 173 21.18 17.58 38.41
C ASP A 173 20.60 16.14 38.46
N GLU A 174 19.65 15.88 39.34
CA GLU A 174 18.83 14.65 39.32
C GLU A 174 17.69 14.76 38.29
N LEU A 175 17.20 15.97 38.04
CA LEU A 175 16.12 16.23 37.08
C LEU A 175 16.60 16.22 35.62
N PHE A 176 17.82 16.71 35.41
CA PHE A 176 18.44 16.88 34.10
C PHE A 176 19.73 16.09 34.05
N ASN A 177 19.84 15.13 33.11
CA ASN A 177 21.06 14.36 32.94
C ASN A 177 22.23 15.28 32.56
N TYR A 178 23.28 15.31 33.38
CA TYR A 178 24.43 16.19 33.22
C TYR A 178 25.16 16.02 31.87
N GLN A 179 25.29 14.81 31.35
CA GLN A 179 25.98 14.54 30.08
C GLN A 179 25.27 15.17 28.88
N HIS A 180 23.95 15.32 28.95
CA HIS A 180 23.14 15.81 27.85
C HIS A 180 22.61 17.24 28.07
N ASN A 181 22.57 17.70 29.32
CA ASN A 181 21.90 18.95 29.71
C ASN A 181 22.80 19.89 30.54
N ALA A 182 24.13 19.74 30.46
CA ALA A 182 25.09 20.56 31.19
C ALA A 182 24.79 22.07 31.11
N LEU A 183 24.40 22.57 29.92
CA LEU A 183 24.06 23.99 29.74
C LEU A 183 22.81 24.41 30.53
N ILE A 184 21.80 23.55 30.65
CA ILE A 184 20.59 23.85 31.44
C ILE A 184 20.97 23.86 32.93
N ILE A 185 21.69 22.83 33.39
CA ILE A 185 22.11 22.70 34.80
C ILE A 185 22.98 23.89 35.23
N ASN A 186 23.93 24.30 34.38
CA ASN A 186 24.77 25.47 34.64
C ASN A 186 23.93 26.75 34.71
N HIS A 187 22.91 26.91 33.86
CA HIS A 187 22.02 28.08 33.93
C HIS A 187 21.14 28.12 35.18
N PHE A 188 20.71 26.95 35.67
CA PHE A 188 20.06 26.86 36.99
C PHE A 188 21.02 27.26 38.12
N ALA A 189 22.26 26.77 38.09
CA ALA A 189 23.30 27.16 39.06
C ALA A 189 23.62 28.67 38.99
N ASP A 190 23.75 29.24 37.80
CA ASP A 190 23.99 30.68 37.56
C ASP A 190 22.79 31.56 37.98
N ALA A 191 21.59 30.98 38.01
CA ALA A 191 20.39 31.60 38.57
C ALA A 191 20.27 31.43 40.10
N GLY A 192 21.22 30.74 40.73
CA GLY A 192 21.23 30.47 42.18
C GLY A 192 20.22 29.41 42.61
N VAL A 193 19.92 28.45 41.73
CA VAL A 193 18.98 27.34 41.97
C VAL A 193 19.74 26.02 41.92
N THR A 194 19.93 25.40 43.08
CA THR A 194 20.57 24.08 43.22
C THR A 194 19.51 22.99 43.40
N TYR A 195 18.39 23.35 44.02
CA TYR A 195 17.25 22.47 44.29
C TYR A 195 15.95 23.07 43.73
N LEU A 196 14.98 22.23 43.38
CA LEU A 196 13.73 22.70 42.75
C LEU A 196 12.86 23.58 43.65
N ASP A 197 12.91 23.40 44.97
CA ASP A 197 12.24 24.25 45.96
C ASP A 197 12.81 25.68 45.99
N GLU A 198 14.00 25.90 45.46
CA GLU A 198 14.65 27.21 45.34
C GLU A 198 14.23 27.97 44.06
N LEU A 199 13.39 27.36 43.22
CA LEU A 199 12.96 27.90 41.94
C LEU A 199 11.77 28.84 42.10
N THR A 200 12.04 30.15 42.02
CA THR A 200 10.99 31.19 41.97
C THR A 200 10.66 31.55 40.51
N SER A 201 9.47 32.15 40.29
CA SER A 201 9.08 32.65 38.96
C SER A 201 10.11 33.63 38.36
N GLU A 202 10.72 34.46 39.21
CA GLU A 202 11.76 35.41 38.82
C GLU A 202 13.05 34.69 38.37
N ARG A 203 13.50 33.68 39.12
CA ARG A 203 14.69 32.89 38.79
C ARG A 203 14.47 32.04 37.53
N LEU A 204 13.28 31.49 37.35
CA LEU A 204 12.92 30.75 36.13
C LEU A 204 12.92 31.65 34.88
N GLN A 205 12.38 32.88 34.99
CA GLN A 205 12.47 33.86 33.89
C GLN A 205 13.91 34.28 33.60
N LYS A 206 14.76 34.38 34.64
CA LYS A 206 16.19 34.65 34.47
C LYS A 206 16.87 33.54 33.64
N ILE A 207 16.56 32.27 33.93
CA ILE A 207 17.05 31.11 33.17
C ILE A 207 16.58 31.15 31.70
N TYR A 208 15.32 31.51 31.45
CA TYR A 208 14.78 31.58 30.09
C TYR A 208 15.41 32.65 29.21
N LYS A 209 15.99 33.69 29.81
CA LYS A 209 16.69 34.77 29.12
C LYS A 209 18.18 34.48 28.91
N MET A 210 18.71 33.37 29.44
CA MET A 210 20.13 33.04 29.34
C MET A 210 20.51 32.48 27.94
N PRO A 211 21.72 32.78 27.44
CA PRO A 211 22.16 32.35 26.11
C PRO A 211 22.11 30.82 25.95
N GLY A 212 21.53 30.36 24.84
CA GLY A 212 21.40 28.93 24.54
C GLY A 212 20.13 28.26 25.07
N ILE A 213 19.24 29.00 25.76
CA ILE A 213 17.88 28.57 26.17
C ILE A 213 16.83 29.17 25.22
N GLY A 214 16.71 28.59 24.02
CA GLY A 214 15.63 28.93 23.09
C GLY A 214 14.28 28.34 23.51
N LYS A 215 13.18 28.75 22.83
CA LYS A 215 11.79 28.30 23.12
C LYS A 215 11.63 26.78 23.26
N GLY A 216 12.39 25.99 22.50
CA GLY A 216 12.38 24.52 22.61
C GLY A 216 12.94 24.01 23.94
N LYS A 217 14.01 24.61 24.45
CA LYS A 217 14.57 24.25 25.77
C LYS A 217 13.75 24.82 26.91
N GLN A 218 13.10 25.97 26.73
CA GLN A 218 12.12 26.49 27.70
C GLN A 218 10.98 25.49 27.90
N LYS A 219 10.34 25.05 26.81
CA LYS A 219 9.31 23.99 26.87
C LYS A 219 9.82 22.68 27.46
N PHE A 220 11.07 22.30 27.16
CA PHE A 220 11.69 21.10 27.76
C PHE A 220 11.87 21.23 29.28
N ILE A 221 12.32 22.38 29.76
CA ILE A 221 12.44 22.70 31.20
C ILE A 221 11.06 22.69 31.86
N GLU A 222 10.07 23.37 31.25
CA GLU A 222 8.68 23.42 31.73
C GLU A 222 8.07 22.03 31.84
N ASN A 223 8.23 21.21 30.80
CA ASN A 223 7.69 19.84 30.80
C ASN A 223 8.40 18.94 31.80
N LYS A 224 9.71 19.09 32.01
CA LYS A 224 10.44 18.28 33.00
C LYS A 224 10.05 18.62 34.43
N ILE A 225 9.84 19.90 34.73
CA ILE A 225 9.35 20.36 36.03
C ILE A 225 7.89 19.91 36.22
N ARG A 226 7.04 20.10 35.21
CA ARG A 226 5.63 19.69 35.24
C ARG A 226 5.45 18.18 35.41
N ASN A 227 6.24 17.38 34.68
CA ASN A 227 6.19 15.92 34.79
C ASN A 227 6.61 15.43 36.18
N LEU A 228 7.48 16.15 36.90
CA LEU A 228 7.82 15.78 38.27
C LEU A 228 6.66 16.06 39.23
N ILE A 229 6.00 17.21 39.06
CA ILE A 229 4.80 17.62 39.82
C ILE A 229 3.64 16.65 39.55
N ASP A 230 3.45 16.23 38.29
CA ASP A 230 2.41 15.28 37.90
C ASP A 230 2.73 13.83 38.34
N PHE A 231 4.01 13.49 38.54
CA PHE A 231 4.45 12.15 38.99
C PHE A 231 4.30 11.99 40.51
N GLU A 232 4.58 13.02 41.32
CA GLU A 232 4.26 12.99 42.76
C GLU A 232 2.75 12.93 43.00
N LEU A 233 1.93 13.59 42.15
CA LEU A 233 0.46 13.49 42.19
C LEU A 233 -0.09 12.12 41.72
N ALA A 234 0.73 11.26 41.12
CA ALA A 234 0.33 9.91 40.69
C ALA A 234 0.55 8.84 41.77
N GLU A 235 1.38 9.11 42.78
CA GLU A 235 1.51 8.25 43.98
C GLU A 235 0.30 8.40 44.92
N ASP A 236 -0.46 9.50 44.83
CA ASP A 236 -1.71 9.77 45.57
C ASP A 236 -3.00 9.46 44.78
N ILE A 237 -2.95 8.52 43.83
CA ILE A 237 -4.21 7.99 43.25
C ILE A 237 -4.87 7.11 44.31
N GLU A 238 -5.66 7.71 45.20
CA GLU A 238 -6.78 7.01 45.81
C GLU A 238 -7.63 6.48 44.66
N VAL A 239 -7.69 5.15 44.55
CA VAL A 239 -8.54 4.44 43.59
C VAL A 239 -9.94 5.01 43.78
N VAL A 240 -10.40 5.77 42.80
CA VAL A 240 -11.75 6.32 42.77
C VAL A 240 -12.68 5.12 42.95
N ASP A 241 -13.45 5.13 44.04
CA ASP A 241 -14.51 4.15 44.27
C ASP A 241 -15.61 4.43 43.25
N VAL A 242 -15.41 3.93 42.03
CA VAL A 242 -16.38 4.01 40.96
C VAL A 242 -17.45 2.98 41.32
N ASN A 243 -18.44 3.41 42.11
CA ASN A 243 -19.59 2.60 42.55
C ASN A 243 -20.46 2.05 41.39
N GLN A 244 -20.02 2.21 40.13
CA GLN A 244 -20.66 1.66 38.95
C GLN A 244 -19.63 0.94 38.07
N SER A 245 -19.82 -0.36 37.91
CA SER A 245 -19.04 -1.24 37.04
C SER A 245 -19.39 -0.96 35.56
N ILE A 246 -18.48 -0.31 34.83
CA ILE A 246 -18.66 0.03 33.40
C ILE A 246 -17.80 -0.92 32.56
N PRO A 247 -18.37 -1.62 31.56
CA PRO A 247 -17.58 -2.41 30.62
C PRO A 247 -16.51 -1.61 29.90
N ILE A 248 -15.26 -2.11 29.88
CA ILE A 248 -14.11 -1.42 29.26
C ILE A 248 -14.35 -1.08 27.78
N LYS A 249 -15.12 -1.91 27.06
CA LYS A 249 -15.51 -1.64 25.66
C LYS A 249 -16.39 -0.40 25.46
N ILE A 250 -17.04 0.11 26.51
CA ILE A 250 -17.84 1.35 26.43
C ILE A 250 -16.94 2.58 26.57
N LEU A 251 -15.83 2.45 27.29
CA LEU A 251 -14.88 3.54 27.50
C LEU A 251 -13.96 3.80 26.31
N PHE A 252 -13.71 2.76 25.49
CA PHE A 252 -12.73 2.82 24.40
C PHE A 252 -13.37 2.37 23.09
N ASP A 253 -13.01 3.02 21.99
CA ASP A 253 -13.54 2.71 20.65
C ASP A 253 -13.03 1.32 20.19
N GLU A 254 -13.94 0.36 19.96
CA GLU A 254 -13.57 -1.03 19.65
C GLU A 254 -12.66 -1.17 18.41
N ASN A 255 -12.78 -0.25 17.45
CA ASN A 255 -12.00 -0.29 16.20
C ASN A 255 -10.64 0.38 16.36
N LYS A 256 -10.61 1.55 17.03
CA LYS A 256 -9.39 2.38 17.15
C LYS A 256 -8.51 1.96 18.33
N ASP A 257 -9.12 1.41 19.39
CA ASP A 257 -8.46 1.11 20.66
C ASP A 257 -8.38 -0.40 20.95
N ARG A 258 -8.51 -1.24 19.93
CA ARG A 258 -8.48 -2.72 20.06
C ARG A 258 -7.28 -3.25 20.86
N LEU A 259 -6.10 -2.65 20.72
CA LEU A 259 -4.90 -3.01 21.49
C LEU A 259 -5.02 -2.65 22.98
N ILE A 260 -5.65 -1.52 23.29
CA ILE A 260 -5.93 -1.10 24.68
C ILE A 260 -6.95 -2.06 25.28
N ILE A 261 -8.09 -2.29 24.61
CA ILE A 261 -9.15 -3.19 25.07
C ILE A 261 -8.60 -4.62 25.28
N ASN A 262 -7.81 -5.13 24.34
CA ASN A 262 -7.17 -6.44 24.48
C ASN A 262 -6.19 -6.51 25.66
N SER A 263 -5.51 -5.41 25.99
CA SER A 263 -4.59 -5.36 27.15
C SER A 263 -5.36 -5.44 28.47
N PHE A 264 -6.54 -4.84 28.57
CA PHE A 264 -7.45 -5.00 29.72
C PHE A 264 -7.97 -6.43 29.81
N TYR A 265 -8.52 -6.99 28.74
CA TYR A 265 -9.09 -8.34 28.74
C TYR A 265 -8.07 -9.44 29.01
N LYS A 266 -6.84 -9.33 28.48
CA LYS A 266 -5.78 -10.30 28.77
C LYS A 266 -5.28 -10.27 30.21
N ASN A 267 -5.52 -9.17 30.92
CA ASN A 267 -5.25 -9.06 32.36
C ASN A 267 -6.51 -9.33 33.22
N GLY A 268 -7.58 -9.87 32.62
CA GLY A 268 -8.80 -10.25 33.34
C GLY A 268 -9.73 -9.10 33.70
N ILE A 269 -9.52 -7.90 33.15
CA ILE A 269 -10.31 -6.71 33.44
C ILE A 269 -11.36 -6.52 32.36
N GLN A 270 -12.62 -6.79 32.68
CA GLN A 270 -13.78 -6.58 31.81
C GLN A 270 -14.50 -5.26 32.10
N ASN A 271 -14.43 -4.79 33.35
CA ASN A 271 -15.12 -3.59 33.82
C ASN A 271 -14.19 -2.64 34.60
N THR A 272 -14.60 -1.37 34.76
CA THR A 272 -13.82 -0.31 35.42
C THR A 272 -13.53 -0.53 36.90
N ASP A 273 -14.45 -1.15 37.63
CA ASP A 273 -14.34 -1.49 39.05
C ASP A 273 -13.27 -2.57 39.32
N GLN A 274 -12.85 -3.30 38.28
CA GLN A 274 -11.79 -4.30 38.37
C GLN A 274 -10.38 -3.70 38.16
N ILE A 275 -10.29 -2.40 37.88
CA ILE A 275 -9.01 -1.72 37.67
C ILE A 275 -8.35 -1.43 39.02
N THR A 276 -7.28 -2.16 39.33
CA THR A 276 -6.38 -1.86 40.46
C THR A 276 -5.09 -1.22 39.97
N PRO A 277 -4.36 -0.47 40.81
CA PRO A 277 -3.06 0.12 40.44
C PRO A 277 -2.06 -0.92 39.89
N ASP A 278 -2.02 -2.11 40.48
CA ASP A 278 -1.16 -3.22 40.04
C ASP A 278 -1.55 -3.75 38.66
N LEU A 279 -2.85 -3.91 38.39
CA LEU A 279 -3.33 -4.36 37.09
C LEU A 279 -3.17 -3.28 36.01
N LEU A 280 -3.32 -2.00 36.38
CA LEU A 280 -3.09 -0.87 35.49
C LEU A 280 -1.61 -0.78 35.09
N ASN A 281 -0.68 -1.05 36.01
CA ASN A 281 0.75 -1.17 35.69
C ASN A 281 1.04 -2.34 34.74
N LYS A 282 0.37 -3.48 34.88
CA LYS A 282 0.48 -4.59 33.91
C LYS A 282 -0.03 -4.20 32.53
N ILE A 283 -1.07 -3.38 32.46
CA ILE A 283 -1.60 -2.84 31.20
C ILE A 283 -0.63 -1.84 30.56
N PHE A 284 -0.03 -0.95 31.34
CA PHE A 284 0.97 -0.01 30.84
C PHE A 284 2.25 -0.68 30.33
N ASN A 285 2.56 -1.88 30.84
CA ASN A 285 3.70 -2.67 30.39
C ASN A 285 3.31 -3.71 29.32
N PHE A 286 2.06 -3.72 28.86
CA PHE A 286 1.60 -4.64 27.83
C PHE A 286 2.23 -4.29 26.47
N PRO A 287 2.77 -5.27 25.71
CA PRO A 287 3.42 -5.01 24.42
C PRO A 287 2.50 -4.23 23.46
N GLY A 288 2.96 -3.06 22.99
CA GLY A 288 2.20 -2.18 22.08
C GLY A 288 1.43 -1.04 22.75
N ILE A 289 1.51 -0.90 24.08
CA ILE A 289 1.00 0.25 24.85
C ILE A 289 2.13 1.27 25.09
N GLY A 290 2.34 2.16 24.11
CA GLY A 290 3.28 3.28 24.24
C GLY A 290 2.69 4.48 25.00
N GLU A 291 3.51 5.50 25.26
CA GLU A 291 3.18 6.65 26.13
C GLU A 291 1.86 7.36 25.79
N ASN A 292 1.60 7.61 24.49
CA ASN A 292 0.35 8.23 24.05
C ASN A 292 -0.90 7.39 24.40
N LYS A 293 -0.77 6.05 24.36
CA LYS A 293 -1.87 5.15 24.75
C LYS A 293 -2.04 5.09 26.26
N LYS A 294 -0.94 5.19 27.03
CA LYS A 294 -1.00 5.31 28.50
C LYS A 294 -1.76 6.57 28.92
N GLN A 295 -1.43 7.71 28.32
CA GLN A 295 -2.14 8.97 28.60
C GLN A 295 -3.61 8.90 28.20
N LYS A 296 -3.93 8.27 27.07
CA LYS A 296 -5.32 8.04 26.65
C LYS A 296 -6.07 7.16 27.66
N ILE A 297 -5.48 6.06 28.11
CA ILE A 297 -6.06 5.16 29.13
C ILE A 297 -6.37 5.95 30.41
N LEU A 298 -5.41 6.74 30.89
CA LEU A 298 -5.57 7.56 32.10
C LEU A 298 -6.62 8.65 31.94
N ALA A 299 -6.63 9.38 30.82
CA ALA A 299 -7.59 10.44 30.56
C ALA A 299 -9.02 9.88 30.47
N THR A 300 -9.20 8.77 29.73
CA THR A 300 -10.50 8.12 29.56
C THR A 300 -11.05 7.60 30.89
N ILE A 301 -10.24 6.88 31.68
CA ILE A 301 -10.66 6.38 33.00
C ILE A 301 -11.01 7.54 33.95
N LYS A 302 -10.20 8.62 33.97
CA LYS A 302 -10.49 9.82 34.78
C LYS A 302 -11.76 10.55 34.35
N SER A 303 -12.13 10.46 33.06
CA SER A 303 -13.33 11.10 32.53
C SER A 303 -14.61 10.26 32.64
N ALA A 304 -14.49 8.96 32.96
CA ALA A 304 -15.61 8.03 32.99
C ALA A 304 -16.80 8.47 33.87
N PRO A 305 -16.61 9.10 35.05
CA PRO A 305 -17.74 9.61 35.85
C PRO A 305 -18.52 10.74 35.15
N LYS A 306 -17.84 11.62 34.40
CA LYS A 306 -18.46 12.74 33.67
C LYS A 306 -19.27 12.29 32.44
N ILE A 307 -18.95 11.12 31.91
CA ILE A 307 -19.69 10.51 30.79
C ILE A 307 -21.05 9.98 31.28
N ILE A 308 -21.14 9.55 32.55
CA ILE A 308 -22.39 9.09 33.19
C ILE A 308 -23.30 10.27 33.57
N ASP A 309 -22.75 11.33 34.18
CA ASP A 309 -23.56 12.48 34.61
C ASP A 309 -24.24 13.23 33.45
N LYS A 310 -23.64 13.19 32.25
CA LYS A 310 -24.21 13.80 31.04
C LYS A 310 -25.42 13.04 30.47
N GLN A 311 -25.67 11.81 30.91
CA GLN A 311 -26.76 10.97 30.41
C GLN A 311 -27.94 10.85 31.39
N ILE A 312 -27.81 11.23 32.66
CA ILE A 312 -28.81 10.87 33.69
C ILE A 312 -29.54 12.07 34.31
N ASN A 313 -29.06 13.32 34.27
CA ASN A 313 -29.76 14.45 34.94
C ASN A 313 -29.94 15.70 34.06
N SER A 314 -31.18 15.96 33.65
CA SER A 314 -31.71 17.31 33.39
C SER A 314 -33.22 17.33 33.62
N PRO A 315 -33.70 18.09 34.63
CA PRO A 315 -34.90 18.88 34.41
C PRO A 315 -34.81 20.26 35.08
N GLU A 316 -34.72 21.34 34.29
CA GLU A 316 -35.31 22.64 34.63
C GLU A 316 -35.79 23.27 33.30
N LEU A 317 -37.11 23.41 33.17
CA LEU A 317 -37.83 23.90 32.00
C LEU A 317 -38.00 25.42 32.13
N PHE A 318 -37.46 26.20 31.20
CA PHE A 318 -37.65 27.67 31.13
C PHE A 318 -38.42 28.00 29.85
N LEU A 319 -39.73 28.20 29.95
CA LEU A 319 -40.55 28.63 28.82
C LEU A 319 -40.15 30.05 28.36
N PRO A 320 -39.80 30.27 27.08
CA PRO A 320 -39.35 31.56 26.62
C PRO A 320 -40.50 32.56 26.45
N ILE A 321 -40.25 33.71 27.06
CA ILE A 321 -40.95 34.99 26.97
C ILE A 321 -41.06 35.42 25.49
N LEU A 322 -42.27 35.79 25.05
CA LEU A 322 -42.50 36.51 23.78
C LEU A 322 -41.93 37.93 23.89
N PRO A 323 -41.05 38.40 22.98
CA PRO A 323 -40.59 39.77 23.01
C PRO A 323 -41.66 40.70 22.40
N PHE A 324 -42.12 41.68 23.19
CA PHE A 324 -42.84 42.84 22.66
C PHE A 324 -41.84 43.81 22.03
N SER A 325 -42.15 44.29 20.82
CA SER A 325 -41.42 45.43 20.25
C SER A 325 -41.71 46.69 21.07
N HIS A 326 -40.66 47.47 21.34
CA HIS A 326 -40.65 48.78 22.01
C HIS A 326 -41.53 49.86 21.32
N LEU A 327 -42.24 49.54 20.24
CA LEU A 327 -43.08 50.46 19.48
C LEU A 327 -44.50 50.65 20.06
N ILE A 328 -44.91 49.87 21.08
CA ILE A 328 -46.29 49.90 21.62
C ILE A 328 -46.42 50.68 22.95
N LEU A 329 -45.35 50.87 23.71
CA LEU A 329 -45.40 51.55 25.01
C LEU A 329 -44.63 52.88 24.94
N LYS A 330 -45.33 53.95 24.57
CA LYS A 330 -44.68 55.26 24.40
C LYS A 330 -44.60 56.13 25.65
N ASP A 331 -45.19 55.75 26.79
CA ASP A 331 -45.33 56.69 27.92
C ASP A 331 -45.22 56.10 29.36
N GLU A 332 -44.55 54.96 29.62
CA GLU A 332 -44.29 54.53 31.01
C GLU A 332 -42.88 53.93 31.22
N PRO A 333 -42.30 54.05 32.44
CA PRO A 333 -40.87 53.89 32.69
C PRO A 333 -40.41 52.43 32.64
N ASP A 334 -39.15 52.28 32.21
CA ASP A 334 -38.44 51.02 32.07
C ASP A 334 -38.40 50.23 33.39
N ASP A 335 -38.56 48.90 33.28
CA ASP A 335 -38.57 47.88 34.34
C ASP A 335 -39.91 47.61 35.05
N LEU A 336 -40.80 46.88 34.35
CA LEU A 336 -41.91 46.16 34.98
C LEU A 336 -41.97 44.72 34.47
N ILE A 337 -41.51 43.75 35.28
CA ILE A 337 -41.82 42.33 35.09
C ILE A 337 -43.25 42.12 35.59
N ILE A 338 -44.21 41.96 34.68
CA ILE A 338 -45.61 41.71 35.01
C ILE A 338 -45.90 40.21 35.06
N THR A 339 -46.67 39.79 36.06
CA THR A 339 -47.12 38.41 36.21
C THR A 339 -48.12 38.04 35.11
N ILE A 340 -48.30 36.73 34.81
CA ILE A 340 -49.30 36.23 33.84
C ILE A 340 -50.73 36.75 34.14
N ASN A 341 -51.05 36.95 35.42
CA ASN A 341 -52.33 37.52 35.81
C ASN A 341 -52.44 39.02 35.53
N GLU A 342 -51.36 39.80 35.69
CA GLU A 342 -51.30 41.19 35.25
C GLU A 342 -51.36 41.32 33.72
N TYR A 343 -50.71 40.40 33.00
CA TYR A 343 -50.74 40.32 31.54
C TYR A 343 -52.17 40.10 31.00
N LEU A 344 -52.90 39.12 31.57
CA LEU A 344 -54.30 38.87 31.22
C LEU A 344 -55.22 40.04 31.65
N ARG A 345 -54.87 40.75 32.73
CA ARG A 345 -55.59 41.96 33.16
C ARG A 345 -55.36 43.13 32.20
N LEU A 346 -54.13 43.34 31.73
CA LEU A 346 -53.75 44.37 30.77
C LEU A 346 -54.36 44.14 29.38
N ILE A 347 -54.34 42.89 28.88
CA ILE A 347 -55.04 42.53 27.65
C ILE A 347 -56.55 42.76 27.78
N ASN A 348 -57.18 42.33 28.88
CA ASN A 348 -58.60 42.62 29.11
C ASN A 348 -58.90 44.12 29.28
N THR A 349 -57.94 44.91 29.76
CA THR A 349 -58.10 46.37 29.90
C THR A 349 -57.94 47.10 28.56
N LEU A 350 -57.02 46.62 27.70
CA LEU A 350 -56.80 47.12 26.33
C LEU A 350 -57.95 46.74 25.39
N LEU A 351 -58.53 45.54 25.55
CA LEU A 351 -59.75 45.12 24.85
C LEU A 351 -60.97 45.99 25.22
N ASN A 352 -60.99 46.56 26.42
CA ASN A 352 -62.08 47.41 26.92
C ASN A 352 -61.92 48.91 26.64
N LYS A 353 -60.70 49.41 26.36
CA LYS A 353 -60.44 50.83 26.04
C LYS A 353 -60.03 51.00 24.57
N LYS A 354 -61.02 51.33 23.72
CA LYS A 354 -60.88 51.54 22.26
C LYS A 354 -59.72 52.47 21.84
N LYS A 355 -58.96 52.07 20.82
CA LYS A 355 -58.98 52.60 19.42
C LYS A 355 -57.75 52.10 18.64
N PHE A 356 -57.79 50.86 18.14
CA PHE A 356 -57.04 50.46 16.95
C PHE A 356 -58.02 49.77 16.00
N VAL A 357 -58.06 50.26 14.76
CA VAL A 357 -58.99 49.80 13.71
C VAL A 357 -58.26 48.76 12.85
N VAL A 358 -58.18 47.54 13.35
CA VAL A 358 -58.16 46.33 12.51
C VAL A 358 -59.20 45.40 13.12
N SER A 359 -60.20 45.02 12.34
CA SER A 359 -61.36 44.25 12.82
C SER A 359 -60.95 42.80 13.15
N LEU A 360 -60.52 42.55 14.39
CA LEU A 360 -60.35 41.21 14.96
C LEU A 360 -61.69 40.49 15.23
N LYS A 361 -62.83 41.07 14.83
CA LYS A 361 -64.16 40.45 15.04
C LYS A 361 -64.36 39.15 14.26
N ASP A 362 -63.61 38.94 13.18
CA ASP A 362 -63.74 37.75 12.34
C ASP A 362 -62.68 36.67 12.65
N ALA A 363 -61.69 36.97 13.50
CA ALA A 363 -60.63 36.01 13.85
C ALA A 363 -61.18 34.79 14.61
N PRO A 364 -62.08 34.93 15.61
CA PRO A 364 -62.65 33.76 16.29
C PRO A 364 -63.50 32.88 15.37
N GLU A 365 -64.17 33.47 14.37
CA GLU A 365 -65.05 32.75 13.45
C GLU A 365 -64.28 32.06 12.31
N LYS A 366 -63.16 32.66 11.86
CA LYS A 366 -62.21 32.02 10.94
C LYS A 366 -61.38 30.92 11.62
N ILE A 367 -61.00 31.11 12.88
CA ILE A 367 -60.31 30.08 13.70
C ILE A 367 -61.25 28.89 13.94
N LYS A 368 -62.54 29.13 14.22
CA LYS A 368 -63.51 28.06 14.47
C LYS A 368 -63.85 27.22 13.23
N ASN A 369 -63.78 27.78 12.03
CA ASN A 369 -64.03 27.05 10.77
C ASN A 369 -62.82 26.24 10.26
N PHE A 370 -61.67 26.32 10.93
CA PHE A 370 -60.43 25.65 10.52
C PHE A 370 -60.17 24.31 11.23
N VAL A 371 -60.88 24.03 12.34
CA VAL A 371 -60.60 22.94 13.30
C VAL A 371 -61.06 21.54 12.83
N ASP A 372 -61.61 21.38 11.62
CA ASP A 372 -62.20 20.11 11.15
C ASP A 372 -61.42 19.41 10.01
N ASN A 373 -60.11 19.68 9.84
CA ASN A 373 -59.31 19.09 8.75
C ASN A 373 -58.16 18.19 9.23
N LYS A 374 -58.10 16.97 8.67
CA LYS A 374 -57.03 15.95 8.87
C LYS A 374 -55.61 16.39 8.49
N GLU A 375 -55.42 17.55 7.88
CA GLU A 375 -54.09 18.15 7.63
C GLU A 375 -53.43 18.71 8.91
N GLN A 376 -54.19 18.88 10.01
CA GLN A 376 -53.66 19.40 11.27
C GLN A 376 -52.60 18.49 11.91
N ASP A 377 -52.71 17.17 11.83
CA ASP A 377 -51.79 16.25 12.51
C ASP A 377 -50.35 16.35 11.95
N GLU A 378 -50.19 16.45 10.63
CA GLU A 378 -48.87 16.59 10.00
C GLU A 378 -48.26 17.97 10.28
N GLN A 379 -49.07 19.03 10.20
CA GLN A 379 -48.62 20.38 10.47
C GLN A 379 -48.21 20.56 11.95
N MET A 380 -48.97 19.99 12.88
CA MET A 380 -48.65 20.03 14.31
C MET A 380 -47.41 19.20 14.64
N ALA A 381 -47.23 18.03 14.02
CA ALA A 381 -46.00 17.25 14.16
C ALA A 381 -44.77 18.04 13.67
N ILE A 382 -44.89 18.76 12.55
CA ILE A 382 -43.82 19.63 12.03
C ILE A 382 -43.51 20.76 13.01
N ILE A 383 -44.52 21.45 13.54
CA ILE A 383 -44.34 22.57 14.48
C ILE A 383 -43.71 22.07 15.79
N ARG A 384 -44.16 20.93 16.33
CA ARG A 384 -43.56 20.29 17.52
C ARG A 384 -42.10 19.96 17.29
N LYS A 385 -41.80 19.33 16.16
CA LYS A 385 -40.42 19.02 15.76
C LYS A 385 -39.58 20.30 15.62
N ALA A 386 -40.13 21.37 15.04
CA ALA A 386 -39.43 22.64 14.87
C ALA A 386 -39.13 23.31 16.22
N LEU A 387 -40.10 23.31 17.14
CA LEU A 387 -39.94 23.82 18.51
C LEU A 387 -38.89 23.00 19.27
N ALA A 388 -38.94 21.67 19.16
CA ALA A 388 -37.99 20.79 19.80
C ALA A 388 -36.56 21.01 19.28
N ILE A 389 -36.39 21.22 17.97
CA ILE A 389 -35.10 21.57 17.38
C ILE A 389 -34.61 22.94 17.88
N TYR A 390 -35.50 23.95 17.85
CA TYR A 390 -35.13 25.33 18.14
C TYR A 390 -34.79 25.56 19.62
N PHE A 391 -35.57 24.98 20.53
CA PHE A 391 -35.36 25.13 21.98
C PHE A 391 -34.57 24.00 22.61
N LYS A 392 -34.32 22.90 21.89
CA LYS A 392 -33.64 21.68 22.38
C LYS A 392 -34.37 21.02 23.55
N GLU A 393 -35.70 21.07 23.54
CA GLU A 393 -36.59 20.52 24.57
C GLU A 393 -37.69 19.65 23.95
N ASP A 394 -38.31 18.78 24.75
CA ASP A 394 -39.48 18.02 24.30
C ASP A 394 -40.77 18.83 24.53
N PHE A 395 -41.53 19.02 23.45
CA PHE A 395 -42.78 19.79 23.46
C PHE A 395 -44.03 18.91 23.46
N ASP A 396 -43.91 17.57 23.47
CA ASP A 396 -45.04 16.63 23.45
C ASP A 396 -45.99 16.81 24.65
N GLN A 397 -45.50 17.39 25.74
CA GLN A 397 -46.26 17.72 26.95
C GLN A 397 -47.22 18.93 26.82
N TYR A 398 -47.06 19.78 25.80
CA TYR A 398 -47.92 20.95 25.62
C TYR A 398 -49.16 20.64 24.78
N PRO A 399 -50.33 21.21 25.11
CA PRO A 399 -51.54 21.06 24.30
C PRO A 399 -51.37 21.56 22.85
N ASP A 400 -51.91 20.82 21.86
CA ASP A 400 -51.85 21.21 20.44
C ASP A 400 -52.44 22.60 20.18
N ASP A 401 -53.52 22.96 20.87
CA ASP A 401 -54.20 24.25 20.71
C ASP A 401 -53.34 25.44 21.15
N LEU A 402 -52.45 25.25 22.13
CA LEU A 402 -51.51 26.27 22.57
C LEU A 402 -50.38 26.49 21.55
N ILE A 403 -49.84 25.40 21.02
CA ILE A 403 -48.78 25.43 20.01
C ILE A 403 -49.31 26.03 18.71
N GLU A 404 -50.49 25.59 18.26
CA GLU A 404 -51.15 26.07 17.06
C GLU A 404 -51.44 27.58 17.15
N ARG A 405 -52.01 28.04 18.27
CA ARG A 405 -52.25 29.47 18.51
C ARG A 405 -50.96 30.29 18.51
N SER A 406 -49.89 29.77 19.10
CA SER A 406 -48.60 30.46 19.16
C SER A 406 -47.97 30.60 17.77
N TRP A 407 -48.08 29.55 16.94
CA TRP A 407 -47.63 29.58 15.56
C TRP A 407 -48.46 30.53 14.68
N HIS A 408 -49.78 30.52 14.81
CA HIS A 408 -50.64 31.47 14.10
C HIS A 408 -50.34 32.91 14.49
N LEU A 409 -50.16 33.18 15.78
CA LEU A 409 -49.77 34.51 16.25
C LEU A 409 -48.43 34.94 15.65
N LEU A 410 -47.43 34.05 15.59
CA LEU A 410 -46.14 34.34 14.97
C LEU A 410 -46.28 34.66 13.47
N ASN A 411 -47.10 33.90 12.74
CA ASN A 411 -47.35 34.15 11.31
C ASN A 411 -48.15 35.43 11.05
N ASP A 412 -49.13 35.73 11.89
CA ASP A 412 -49.94 36.95 11.78
C ASP A 412 -49.14 38.20 12.15
N LEU A 413 -48.21 38.09 13.12
CA LEU A 413 -47.29 39.17 13.49
C LEU A 413 -46.17 39.36 12.46
N LEU A 414 -45.80 38.31 11.72
CA LEU A 414 -44.77 38.34 10.68
C LEU A 414 -45.33 37.87 9.33
N PRO A 415 -46.24 38.64 8.69
CA PRO A 415 -46.94 38.18 7.47
C PRO A 415 -46.04 38.07 6.23
N ASN A 416 -44.94 38.85 6.17
CA ASN A 416 -44.02 38.83 5.04
C ASN A 416 -43.00 37.66 5.10
N SER A 417 -42.26 37.47 4.01
CA SER A 417 -41.14 36.52 3.94
C SER A 417 -40.01 36.92 4.90
N VAL A 418 -39.20 35.96 5.35
CA VAL A 418 -38.04 36.27 6.20
C VAL A 418 -37.07 37.20 5.46
N GLU A 419 -36.91 37.01 4.14
CA GLU A 419 -36.09 37.88 3.29
C GLU A 419 -36.55 39.35 3.31
N TYR A 420 -37.86 39.61 3.27
CA TYR A 420 -38.40 40.97 3.40
C TYR A 420 -37.88 41.66 4.67
N TYR A 421 -37.96 40.96 5.80
CA TYR A 421 -37.52 41.51 7.08
C TYR A 421 -36.01 41.67 7.17
N VAL A 422 -35.23 40.77 6.57
CA VAL A 422 -33.76 40.90 6.49
C VAL A 422 -33.39 42.17 5.71
N ASN A 423 -34.07 42.42 4.58
CA ASN A 423 -33.85 43.65 3.81
C ASN A 423 -34.24 44.91 4.60
N GLU A 424 -35.37 44.90 5.31
CA GLU A 424 -35.75 46.02 6.18
C GLU A 424 -34.74 46.27 7.31
N PHE A 425 -34.21 45.22 7.93
CA PHE A 425 -33.16 45.35 8.94
C PHE A 425 -31.92 46.01 8.36
N ILE A 426 -31.48 45.56 7.18
CA ILE A 426 -30.30 46.11 6.49
C ILE A 426 -30.50 47.58 6.12
N ASP A 427 -31.73 47.97 5.75
CA ASP A 427 -32.07 49.35 5.42
C ASP A 427 -32.14 50.28 6.63
N GLN A 428 -32.30 49.74 7.84
CA GLN A 428 -32.26 50.51 9.10
C GLN A 428 -30.85 50.73 9.64
N LEU A 429 -29.83 50.03 9.12
CA LEU A 429 -28.44 50.23 9.53
C LEU A 429 -27.91 51.56 8.99
N ASP A 430 -27.04 52.21 9.76
CA ASP A 430 -26.29 53.36 9.25
C ASP A 430 -25.39 52.93 8.07
N GLU A 431 -25.16 53.85 7.13
CA GLU A 431 -24.42 53.58 5.88
C GLU A 431 -23.08 52.85 6.09
N ARG A 432 -22.39 53.16 7.20
CA ARG A 432 -21.09 52.57 7.52
C ARG A 432 -21.25 51.14 8.03
N SER A 433 -22.21 50.88 8.90
CA SER A 433 -22.58 49.53 9.35
C SER A 433 -23.08 48.67 8.19
N LYS A 434 -23.94 49.22 7.33
CA LYS A 434 -24.47 48.58 6.11
C LYS A 434 -23.34 48.19 5.16
N ALA A 435 -22.39 49.09 4.92
CA ALA A 435 -21.25 48.81 4.06
C ALA A 435 -20.33 47.73 4.64
N VAL A 436 -20.01 47.78 5.94
CA VAL A 436 -19.19 46.74 6.58
C VAL A 436 -19.87 45.38 6.49
N LEU A 437 -21.17 45.31 6.81
CA LEU A 437 -21.94 44.07 6.71
C LEU A 437 -21.97 43.53 5.27
N LYS A 438 -22.24 44.41 4.29
CA LYS A 438 -22.30 44.03 2.87
C LYS A 438 -20.99 43.42 2.38
N TYR A 439 -19.86 44.10 2.61
CA TYR A 439 -18.56 43.64 2.08
C TYR A 439 -17.92 42.52 2.89
N ARG A 440 -18.28 42.33 4.17
CA ARG A 440 -17.72 41.26 5.02
C ARG A 440 -18.52 39.97 4.98
N LYS A 441 -19.85 40.07 4.86
CA LYS A 441 -20.77 38.97 5.13
C LYS A 441 -21.74 38.65 3.99
N MET A 442 -22.02 39.61 3.09
CA MET A 442 -23.00 39.42 2.01
C MET A 442 -22.37 39.25 0.62
N SER A 443 -21.17 39.77 0.37
CA SER A 443 -20.57 39.77 -0.97
C SER A 443 -19.82 38.48 -1.31
N SER A 444 -19.74 38.15 -2.61
CA SER A 444 -18.81 37.16 -3.16
C SER A 444 -17.35 37.56 -3.03
N ASP A 445 -17.06 38.85 -3.18
CA ASP A 445 -15.73 39.41 -3.05
C ASP A 445 -15.54 39.98 -1.64
N ILE A 446 -15.32 39.08 -0.67
CA ILE A 446 -15.16 39.45 0.74
C ILE A 446 -13.91 40.32 0.90
N LEU A 447 -14.11 41.59 1.23
CA LEU A 447 -12.99 42.49 1.55
C LEU A 447 -12.42 42.15 2.93
N THR A 448 -11.10 42.22 3.03
CA THR A 448 -10.40 42.09 4.31
C THR A 448 -10.70 43.30 5.21
N LEU A 449 -10.47 43.14 6.51
CA LEU A 449 -10.62 44.24 7.48
C LEU A 449 -9.67 45.42 7.17
N GLU A 450 -8.54 45.15 6.51
CA GLU A 450 -7.54 46.15 6.14
C GLU A 450 -7.99 46.96 4.92
N GLU A 451 -8.44 46.28 3.85
CA GLU A 451 -9.00 46.93 2.66
C GLU A 451 -10.24 47.79 2.99
N LEU A 452 -11.10 47.31 3.89
CA LEU A 452 -12.22 48.12 4.39
C LEU A 452 -11.75 49.28 5.28
N GLY A 453 -10.69 49.09 6.05
CA GLY A 453 -10.09 50.15 6.85
C GLY A 453 -9.58 51.29 5.98
N GLU A 454 -8.82 50.95 4.93
CA GLU A 454 -8.31 51.89 3.93
C GLU A 454 -9.44 52.58 3.18
N LYS A 455 -10.43 51.81 2.68
CA LYS A 455 -11.57 52.34 1.92
C LYS A 455 -12.40 53.36 2.71
N TRP A 456 -12.50 53.20 4.03
CA TRP A 456 -13.33 54.05 4.90
C TRP A 456 -12.53 54.99 5.81
N GLY A 457 -11.20 55.07 5.63
CA GLY A 457 -10.32 55.94 6.41
C GLY A 457 -10.29 55.63 7.92
N ILE A 458 -10.46 54.36 8.29
CA ILE A 458 -10.58 53.91 9.69
C ILE A 458 -9.63 52.75 9.96
N THR A 459 -9.26 52.55 11.23
CA THR A 459 -8.35 51.46 11.57
C THR A 459 -9.00 50.10 11.34
N ARG A 460 -8.20 49.10 10.95
CA ARG A 460 -8.61 47.69 10.85
C ARG A 460 -9.38 47.20 12.09
N GLU A 461 -8.92 47.59 13.27
CA GLU A 461 -9.57 47.25 14.54
C GLU A 461 -10.96 47.89 14.68
N ARG A 462 -11.13 49.12 14.18
CA ARG A 462 -12.45 49.77 14.18
C ARG A 462 -13.42 49.09 13.22
N VAL A 463 -12.96 48.62 12.06
CA VAL A 463 -13.79 47.79 11.15
C VAL A 463 -14.23 46.51 11.87
N ARG A 464 -13.32 45.82 12.55
CA ARG A 464 -13.62 44.59 13.32
C ARG A 464 -14.68 44.82 14.41
N GLN A 465 -14.58 45.95 15.11
CA GLN A 465 -15.57 46.33 16.13
C GLN A 465 -16.95 46.59 15.53
N ILE A 466 -17.02 47.26 14.37
CA ILE A 466 -18.29 47.50 13.65
C ILE A 466 -18.86 46.17 13.16
N ASP A 467 -18.07 45.32 12.51
CA ASP A 467 -18.46 43.99 12.02
C ASP A 467 -19.05 43.13 13.15
N LYS A 468 -18.35 43.05 14.30
CA LYS A 468 -18.82 42.32 15.47
C LYS A 468 -20.09 42.93 16.07
N LYS A 469 -20.15 44.26 16.18
CA LYS A 469 -21.33 44.95 16.72
C LYS A 469 -22.55 44.69 15.84
N VAL A 470 -22.45 44.90 14.54
CA VAL A 470 -23.57 44.74 13.60
C VAL A 470 -23.99 43.27 13.50
N SER A 471 -23.05 42.33 13.47
CA SER A 471 -23.37 40.88 13.49
C SER A 471 -24.13 40.49 14.75
N ASN A 472 -23.71 40.96 15.94
CA ASN A 472 -24.42 40.67 17.18
C ASN A 472 -25.83 41.28 17.20
N VAL A 473 -25.98 42.51 16.69
CA VAL A 473 -27.29 43.17 16.57
C VAL A 473 -28.20 42.38 15.62
N PHE A 474 -27.67 41.89 14.49
CA PHE A 474 -28.42 41.06 13.54
C PHE A 474 -28.83 39.72 14.17
N ILE A 475 -27.93 39.04 14.88
CA ILE A 475 -28.24 37.77 15.56
C ILE A 475 -29.35 37.96 16.61
N GLN A 476 -29.23 38.99 17.45
CA GLN A 476 -30.25 39.31 18.45
C GLN A 476 -31.59 39.66 17.80
N TRP A 477 -31.57 40.49 16.75
CA TRP A 477 -32.76 40.81 15.98
C TRP A 477 -33.40 39.55 15.39
N TRP A 478 -32.62 38.67 14.79
CA TRP A 478 -33.08 37.42 14.19
C TRP A 478 -33.75 36.50 15.23
N GLN A 479 -33.10 36.32 16.39
CA GLN A 479 -33.60 35.52 17.50
C GLN A 479 -34.89 36.11 18.08
N ASN A 480 -34.97 37.43 18.27
CA ASN A 480 -36.16 38.10 18.77
C ASN A 480 -37.38 37.91 17.87
N HIS A 481 -37.18 37.75 16.56
CA HIS A 481 -38.26 37.50 15.61
C HIS A 481 -38.52 36.01 15.36
N ASN A 482 -37.78 35.12 16.03
CA ASN A 482 -37.90 33.66 15.89
C ASN A 482 -37.83 33.18 14.43
N PHE A 483 -37.00 33.82 13.59
CA PHE A 483 -36.94 33.48 12.16
C PHE A 483 -36.40 32.07 11.90
N THR A 484 -35.51 31.55 12.75
CA THR A 484 -35.06 30.14 12.67
C THR A 484 -36.24 29.19 12.81
N LEU A 485 -37.11 29.39 13.81
CA LEU A 485 -38.31 28.57 14.00
C LEU A 485 -39.23 28.68 12.78
N LYS A 486 -39.44 29.88 12.25
CA LYS A 486 -40.25 30.10 11.05
C LYS A 486 -39.70 29.33 9.85
N LEU A 487 -38.39 29.38 9.62
CA LEU A 487 -37.74 28.64 8.54
C LEU A 487 -37.79 27.12 8.75
N LEU A 488 -37.60 26.62 9.98
CA LEU A 488 -37.73 25.20 10.30
C LEU A 488 -39.14 24.69 9.96
N VAL A 489 -40.19 25.44 10.31
CA VAL A 489 -41.57 25.05 9.96
C VAL A 489 -41.82 25.13 8.46
N LEU A 490 -41.35 26.18 7.78
CA LEU A 490 -41.47 26.31 6.32
C LEU A 490 -40.74 25.18 5.58
N GLY A 491 -39.55 24.80 6.06
CA GLY A 491 -38.77 23.67 5.57
C GLY A 491 -39.27 22.31 6.05
N LYS A 492 -40.40 22.25 6.77
CA LYS A 492 -40.95 21.03 7.37
C LYS A 492 -39.95 20.23 8.23
N CYS A 493 -39.01 20.91 8.86
CA CYS A 493 -37.90 20.31 9.63
C CYS A 493 -37.10 19.29 8.81
N GLN A 494 -37.00 19.53 7.51
CA GLN A 494 -36.15 18.83 6.56
C GLN A 494 -35.00 19.74 6.15
N PRO A 495 -33.85 19.18 5.74
CA PRO A 495 -32.76 19.99 5.23
C PRO A 495 -33.21 20.83 4.04
N MET A 496 -33.01 22.15 4.12
CA MET A 496 -33.41 23.11 3.09
C MET A 496 -32.22 23.96 2.65
N THR A 497 -32.12 24.20 1.34
CA THR A 497 -31.14 25.14 0.78
C THR A 497 -31.67 26.56 0.93
N LEU A 498 -30.95 27.41 1.66
CA LEU A 498 -31.36 28.79 1.90
C LEU A 498 -31.46 29.64 0.62
N SER A 499 -30.68 29.32 -0.42
CA SER A 499 -30.76 29.99 -1.74
C SER A 499 -32.12 29.87 -2.44
N LYS A 500 -33.00 28.94 -2.00
CA LYS A 500 -34.40 28.88 -2.47
C LYS A 500 -35.29 29.97 -1.86
N TYR A 501 -34.89 30.56 -0.74
CA TYR A 501 -35.70 31.47 0.08
C TYR A 501 -35.09 32.86 0.25
N PHE A 502 -33.81 33.01 -0.09
CA PHE A 502 -33.03 34.23 0.08
C PHE A 502 -32.21 34.49 -1.18
N SER A 503 -32.08 35.77 -1.55
CA SER A 503 -31.07 36.24 -2.47
C SER A 503 -29.67 35.81 -2.02
N GLU A 504 -28.73 35.70 -2.96
CA GLU A 504 -27.37 35.25 -2.68
C GLU A 504 -26.68 36.07 -1.57
N GLU A 505 -26.88 37.39 -1.59
CA GLU A 505 -26.34 38.31 -0.58
C GLU A 505 -26.88 38.00 0.83
N ASN A 506 -28.19 37.78 0.95
CA ASN A 506 -28.84 37.47 2.24
C ASN A 506 -28.53 36.05 2.70
N ASN A 507 -28.41 35.10 1.78
CA ASN A 507 -28.00 33.74 2.09
C ASN A 507 -26.65 33.73 2.81
N ARG A 508 -25.64 34.39 2.22
CA ARG A 508 -24.29 34.48 2.80
C ARG A 508 -24.30 35.16 4.17
N LEU A 509 -25.14 36.18 4.35
CA LEU A 509 -25.30 36.82 5.66
C LEU A 509 -25.80 35.82 6.70
N ILE A 510 -26.87 35.08 6.40
CA ILE A 510 -27.47 34.10 7.30
C ILE A 510 -26.47 32.96 7.58
N GLU A 511 -25.84 32.39 6.56
CA GLU A 511 -24.81 31.35 6.69
C GLU A 511 -23.65 31.80 7.58
N SER A 512 -23.18 33.04 7.42
CA SER A 512 -22.00 33.55 8.13
C SER A 512 -22.28 34.15 9.52
N THR A 513 -23.54 34.21 9.95
CA THR A 513 -23.93 34.83 11.24
C THR A 513 -24.92 34.01 12.07
N ILE A 514 -25.90 33.35 11.45
CA ILE A 514 -26.98 32.62 12.12
C ILE A 514 -26.72 31.13 12.17
N ILE A 515 -26.26 30.54 11.05
CA ILE A 515 -26.06 29.09 11.00
C ILE A 515 -24.81 28.75 11.82
N ASP A 516 -25.06 28.12 12.96
CA ASP A 516 -24.02 27.47 13.76
C ASP A 516 -23.99 25.97 13.48
N SER A 517 -23.10 25.24 14.18
CA SER A 517 -22.94 23.81 13.99
C SER A 517 -24.22 22.99 14.21
N ASP A 518 -25.17 23.48 15.01
CA ASP A 518 -26.36 22.73 15.40
C ASP A 518 -27.49 22.89 14.36
N LEU A 519 -27.48 24.02 13.65
CA LEU A 519 -28.46 24.35 12.59
C LEU A 519 -28.02 23.91 11.19
N ASN A 520 -26.74 23.60 10.97
CA ASN A 520 -26.19 23.09 9.69
C ASN A 520 -26.95 21.87 9.14
N GLN A 521 -27.50 21.02 10.00
CA GLN A 521 -28.27 19.83 9.56
C GLN A 521 -29.63 20.18 8.93
N TYR A 522 -30.15 21.38 9.17
CA TYR A 522 -31.46 21.83 8.68
C TYR A 522 -31.33 22.92 7.62
N PHE A 523 -30.31 23.77 7.70
CA PHE A 523 -30.01 24.79 6.70
C PHE A 523 -28.71 24.42 6.02
N LEU A 524 -28.82 23.71 4.90
CA LEU A 524 -27.66 23.27 4.17
C LEU A 524 -27.08 24.44 3.39
N THR A 525 -25.80 24.72 3.65
CA THR A 525 -25.00 25.53 2.73
C THR A 525 -24.91 24.81 1.39
N SER A 526 -24.58 25.52 0.32
CA SER A 526 -24.35 24.88 -0.99
C SER A 526 -23.27 23.80 -0.92
N ASP A 527 -22.25 23.97 -0.07
CA ASP A 527 -21.18 22.99 0.13
C ASP A 527 -21.65 21.78 0.93
N ASP A 528 -22.47 21.97 1.97
CA ASP A 528 -23.04 20.86 2.75
C ASP A 528 -24.01 20.01 1.91
N TYR A 529 -24.79 20.66 1.03
CA TYR A 529 -25.67 19.97 0.08
C TYR A 529 -24.85 19.10 -0.89
N LEU A 530 -23.76 19.65 -1.44
CA LEU A 530 -22.84 18.91 -2.29
C LEU A 530 -22.18 17.74 -1.54
N GLN A 531 -21.80 17.95 -0.27
CA GLN A 531 -21.21 16.90 0.55
C GLN A 531 -22.22 15.78 0.84
N MET A 532 -23.49 16.11 1.08
CA MET A 532 -24.56 15.09 1.20
C MET A 532 -24.75 14.29 -0.09
N PHE A 533 -24.65 14.93 -1.27
CA PHE A 533 -24.67 14.24 -2.56
C PHE A 533 -23.51 13.25 -2.68
N VAL A 534 -22.31 13.71 -2.31
CA VAL A 534 -21.10 12.88 -2.30
C VAL A 534 -21.28 11.71 -1.34
N ASP A 535 -21.78 11.94 -0.12
CA ASP A 535 -21.95 10.91 0.91
C ASP A 535 -23.00 9.86 0.53
N VAL A 536 -24.09 10.25 -0.15
CA VAL A 536 -25.10 9.31 -0.67
C VAL A 536 -24.55 8.50 -1.84
N LEU A 537 -23.78 9.11 -2.72
CA LEU A 537 -23.18 8.45 -3.87
C LEU A 537 -22.00 7.53 -3.50
N LEU A 538 -21.24 7.90 -2.47
CA LEU A 538 -19.99 7.25 -2.10
C LEU A 538 -20.17 5.74 -1.85
N PRO A 539 -21.13 5.23 -1.05
CA PRO A 539 -21.33 3.80 -0.83
C PRO A 539 -21.60 2.99 -2.10
N ILE A 540 -22.25 3.60 -3.10
CA ILE A 540 -22.61 2.94 -4.36
C ILE A 540 -21.43 2.96 -5.32
N LEU A 541 -20.74 4.09 -5.40
CA LEU A 541 -19.65 4.34 -6.32
C LEU A 541 -18.27 3.87 -5.78
N LEU A 542 -18.18 3.38 -4.54
CA LEU A 542 -16.92 2.89 -3.97
C LEU A 542 -16.45 1.54 -4.54
N ASP A 543 -17.31 0.80 -5.24
CA ASP A 543 -16.97 -0.48 -5.86
C ASP A 543 -16.07 -0.34 -7.11
N GLY A 544 -15.90 0.88 -7.61
CA GLY A 544 -15.13 1.20 -8.82
C GLY A 544 -15.79 0.69 -10.11
N GLN A 545 -17.08 0.33 -10.09
CA GLN A 545 -17.79 -0.24 -11.22
C GLN A 545 -18.40 0.84 -12.13
N ILE A 546 -19.02 0.39 -13.22
CA ILE A 546 -19.81 1.20 -14.13
C ILE A 546 -21.26 1.15 -13.65
N HIS A 547 -21.83 2.30 -13.33
CA HIS A 547 -23.20 2.41 -12.80
C HIS A 547 -24.11 3.05 -13.84
N SER A 548 -25.33 2.59 -13.99
CA SER A 548 -26.31 3.23 -14.86
C SER A 548 -26.86 4.51 -14.21
N ILE A 549 -27.20 5.53 -15.02
CA ILE A 549 -27.86 6.74 -14.50
C ILE A 549 -29.20 6.39 -13.83
N ALA A 550 -29.88 5.32 -14.26
CA ALA A 550 -31.15 4.89 -13.68
C ALA A 550 -30.99 4.42 -12.22
N GLU A 551 -29.97 3.61 -11.92
CA GLU A 551 -29.65 3.17 -10.55
C GLU A 551 -29.35 4.37 -9.66
N ILE A 552 -28.59 5.34 -10.18
CA ILE A 552 -28.24 6.56 -9.46
C ILE A 552 -29.49 7.39 -9.18
N LYS A 553 -30.36 7.62 -10.19
CA LYS A 553 -31.62 8.35 -9.99
C LYS A 553 -32.50 7.70 -8.92
N GLN A 554 -32.61 6.39 -8.92
CA GLN A 554 -33.38 5.66 -7.91
C GLN A 554 -32.83 5.88 -6.49
N VAL A 555 -31.51 5.93 -6.34
CA VAL A 555 -30.86 6.24 -5.06
C VAL A 555 -31.20 7.67 -4.61
N PHE A 556 -31.13 8.65 -5.51
CA PHE A 556 -31.48 10.04 -5.20
C PHE A 556 -32.97 10.19 -4.82
N GLU A 557 -33.87 9.52 -5.54
CA GLU A 557 -35.30 9.48 -5.24
C GLU A 557 -35.56 8.87 -3.85
N ASN A 558 -34.90 7.76 -3.51
CA ASN A 558 -35.00 7.10 -2.22
C ASN A 558 -34.48 7.95 -1.05
N ASN A 559 -33.57 8.90 -1.31
CA ASN A 559 -33.01 9.81 -0.32
C ASN A 559 -33.66 11.21 -0.35
N HIS A 560 -34.73 11.39 -1.14
CA HIS A 560 -35.45 12.66 -1.28
C HIS A 560 -34.56 13.85 -1.71
N LEU A 561 -33.51 13.58 -2.49
CA LEU A 561 -32.58 14.59 -2.99
C LEU A 561 -32.95 15.02 -4.41
N GLU A 562 -32.98 16.33 -4.67
CA GLU A 562 -33.36 16.91 -5.96
C GLU A 562 -32.10 17.14 -6.83
N LEU A 563 -31.95 16.37 -7.91
CA LEU A 563 -30.79 16.43 -8.80
C LEU A 563 -30.81 17.68 -9.69
N LYS A 564 -30.05 18.72 -9.31
CA LYS A 564 -29.62 19.74 -10.29
C LYS A 564 -28.42 19.23 -11.08
N ALA A 565 -28.39 19.52 -12.38
CA ALA A 565 -27.38 18.99 -13.30
C ALA A 565 -25.95 19.44 -12.92
N ASP A 566 -25.77 20.69 -12.49
CA ASP A 566 -24.45 21.24 -12.18
C ASP A 566 -23.87 20.64 -10.89
N GLU A 567 -24.68 20.54 -9.84
CA GLU A 567 -24.32 19.92 -8.55
C GLU A 567 -24.01 18.43 -8.71
N PHE A 568 -24.78 17.73 -9.57
CA PHE A 568 -24.53 16.33 -9.90
C PHE A 568 -23.17 16.13 -10.58
N ASN A 569 -22.86 16.95 -11.60
CA ASN A 569 -21.58 16.88 -12.31
C ASN A 569 -20.41 17.15 -11.36
N GLN A 570 -20.54 18.14 -10.47
CA GLN A 570 -19.52 18.44 -9.46
C GLN A 570 -19.34 17.30 -8.45
N ALA A 571 -20.43 16.65 -8.02
CA ALA A 571 -20.37 15.53 -7.09
C ALA A 571 -19.69 14.29 -7.69
N ILE A 572 -20.03 13.93 -8.94
CA ILE A 572 -19.38 12.79 -9.61
C ILE A 572 -17.92 13.09 -9.93
N ASP A 573 -17.57 14.33 -10.29
CA ASP A 573 -16.18 14.75 -10.51
C ASP A 573 -15.36 14.62 -9.21
N ASN A 574 -15.91 15.08 -8.07
CA ASN A 574 -15.30 14.91 -6.74
C ASN A 574 -15.07 13.43 -6.38
N LEU A 575 -15.99 12.56 -6.77
CA LEU A 575 -15.89 11.11 -6.58
C LEU A 575 -15.00 10.42 -7.62
N ASN A 576 -14.43 11.16 -8.58
CA ASN A 576 -13.62 10.63 -9.68
C ASN A 576 -14.43 9.70 -10.58
N TYR A 577 -15.59 10.20 -11.01
CA TYR A 577 -16.46 9.60 -12.00
C TYR A 577 -16.72 10.60 -13.11
N ARG A 578 -16.98 10.09 -14.32
CA ARG A 578 -17.44 10.90 -15.45
C ARG A 578 -18.74 10.35 -16.00
N LEU A 579 -19.55 11.25 -16.54
CA LEU A 579 -20.80 10.90 -17.21
C LEU A 579 -20.52 10.47 -18.67
N ASP A 580 -20.80 9.22 -18.99
CA ASP A 580 -20.90 8.76 -20.38
C ASP A 580 -22.33 9.04 -20.89
N GLN A 581 -22.47 10.15 -21.61
CA GLN A 581 -23.76 10.61 -22.12
C GLN A 581 -24.36 9.66 -23.16
N ASP A 582 -23.52 9.03 -23.99
CA ASP A 582 -23.96 8.16 -25.08
C ASP A 582 -24.61 6.88 -24.53
N ASN A 583 -24.01 6.30 -23.48
CA ASN A 583 -24.51 5.05 -22.88
C ASN A 583 -25.35 5.27 -21.63
N ARG A 584 -25.50 6.52 -21.16
CA ARG A 584 -26.23 6.90 -19.94
C ARG A 584 -25.70 6.17 -18.69
N ARG A 585 -24.38 6.18 -18.50
CA ARG A 585 -23.68 5.51 -17.40
C ARG A 585 -22.66 6.45 -16.72
N LEU A 586 -22.33 6.17 -15.47
CA LEU A 586 -21.19 6.74 -14.74
C LEU A 586 -20.00 5.79 -14.83
N ILE A 587 -18.84 6.32 -15.18
CA ILE A 587 -17.60 5.56 -15.33
C ILE A 587 -16.57 6.12 -14.36
N SER A 588 -15.98 5.24 -13.53
CA SER A 588 -14.88 5.64 -12.66
C SER A 588 -13.68 6.12 -13.48
N THR A 589 -13.19 7.32 -13.19
CA THR A 589 -11.97 7.88 -13.79
C THR A 589 -10.71 7.35 -13.12
N LYS A 590 -10.81 6.74 -11.93
CA LYS A 590 -9.67 6.26 -11.15
C LYS A 590 -9.29 4.80 -11.40
N ARG A 591 -10.24 3.87 -11.61
CA ARG A 591 -9.99 2.49 -12.13
C ARG A 591 -11.25 1.61 -12.09
N VAL A 592 -11.73 1.21 -13.26
CA VAL A 592 -12.62 0.05 -13.43
C VAL A 592 -11.84 -1.26 -13.23
N PRO A 593 -12.37 -2.27 -12.51
CA PRO A 593 -11.75 -3.58 -12.42
C PRO A 593 -11.43 -4.13 -13.80
N LYS A 594 -10.16 -4.51 -14.02
CA LYS A 594 -9.66 -4.95 -15.34
C LYS A 594 -10.48 -6.07 -15.98
N ILE A 595 -11.10 -6.93 -15.18
CA ILE A 595 -11.96 -8.00 -15.70
C ILE A 595 -13.28 -7.47 -16.27
N LYS A 596 -13.87 -6.44 -15.65
CA LYS A 596 -15.06 -5.77 -16.18
C LYS A 596 -14.78 -5.06 -17.49
N ILE A 597 -13.58 -4.48 -17.64
CA ILE A 597 -13.12 -3.90 -18.91
C ILE A 597 -13.09 -4.97 -20.01
N ILE A 598 -12.58 -6.17 -19.69
CA ILE A 598 -12.54 -7.30 -20.61
C ILE A 598 -13.96 -7.79 -20.96
N GLU A 599 -14.84 -7.94 -19.98
CA GLU A 599 -16.24 -8.37 -20.17
C GLU A 599 -17.01 -7.39 -21.07
N GLU A 600 -16.88 -6.09 -20.82
CA GLU A 600 -17.50 -5.03 -21.63
C GLU A 600 -16.93 -5.01 -23.06
N TYR A 601 -15.61 -5.18 -23.22
CA TYR A 601 -15.00 -5.31 -24.54
C TYR A 601 -15.53 -6.54 -25.30
N CYS A 602 -15.67 -7.68 -24.62
CA CYS A 602 -16.24 -8.90 -25.20
C CYS A 602 -17.70 -8.70 -25.64
N SER A 603 -18.50 -8.06 -24.78
CA SER A 603 -19.89 -7.69 -25.06
C SER A 603 -19.99 -6.77 -26.28
N TYR A 604 -19.15 -5.73 -26.34
CA TYR A 604 -19.04 -4.80 -27.47
C TYR A 604 -18.71 -5.53 -28.78
N ARG A 605 -17.77 -6.47 -28.74
CA ARG A 605 -17.35 -7.29 -29.90
C ARG A 605 -18.29 -8.46 -30.20
N LYS A 606 -19.28 -8.72 -29.34
CA LYS A 606 -20.16 -9.91 -29.38
C LYS A 606 -19.37 -11.22 -29.48
N THR A 607 -18.25 -11.29 -28.77
CA THR A 607 -17.39 -12.49 -28.68
C THR A 607 -17.38 -13.03 -27.26
N LYS A 608 -17.20 -14.35 -27.11
CA LYS A 608 -16.93 -15.00 -25.82
C LYS A 608 -15.47 -15.45 -25.68
N ILE A 609 -14.67 -15.22 -26.73
CA ILE A 609 -13.26 -15.59 -26.81
C ILE A 609 -12.45 -14.30 -26.92
N ILE A 610 -11.37 -14.24 -26.14
CA ILE A 610 -10.39 -13.15 -26.14
C ILE A 610 -9.07 -13.73 -26.64
N ASP A 611 -8.50 -13.10 -27.66
CA ASP A 611 -7.12 -13.37 -28.05
C ASP A 611 -6.18 -12.43 -27.31
N VAL A 612 -5.04 -12.94 -26.84
CA VAL A 612 -3.98 -12.12 -26.25
C VAL A 612 -3.46 -11.10 -27.26
N ASP A 613 -3.51 -11.41 -28.55
CA ASP A 613 -3.16 -10.49 -29.63
C ASP A 613 -4.15 -9.31 -29.75
N GLU A 614 -5.33 -9.38 -29.11
CA GLU A 614 -6.27 -8.25 -28.99
C GLU A 614 -5.89 -7.28 -27.85
N TYR A 615 -4.75 -7.48 -27.17
CA TYR A 615 -4.26 -6.60 -26.10
C TYR A 615 -4.27 -5.12 -26.49
N ASP A 616 -3.72 -4.77 -27.65
CA ASP A 616 -3.66 -3.37 -28.11
C ASP A 616 -5.07 -2.84 -28.40
N GLN A 617 -5.94 -3.64 -29.01
CA GLN A 617 -7.34 -3.27 -29.29
C GLN A 617 -8.13 -3.01 -28.00
N ILE A 618 -7.92 -3.82 -26.96
CA ILE A 618 -8.56 -3.63 -25.65
C ILE A 618 -8.06 -2.35 -24.98
N ASN A 619 -6.76 -2.06 -25.07
CA ASN A 619 -6.19 -0.83 -24.52
C ASN A 619 -6.63 0.42 -25.28
N GLU A 620 -6.69 0.37 -26.62
CA GLU A 620 -7.25 1.43 -27.45
C GLU A 620 -8.73 1.66 -27.14
N TRP A 621 -9.53 0.59 -27.06
CA TRP A 621 -10.93 0.66 -26.68
C TRP A 621 -11.11 1.21 -25.26
N SER A 622 -10.30 0.77 -24.30
CA SER A 622 -10.29 1.31 -22.93
C SER A 622 -9.89 2.78 -22.90
N LYS A 623 -8.92 3.19 -23.72
CA LYS A 623 -8.48 4.59 -23.80
C LYS A 623 -9.56 5.47 -24.40
N GLU A 624 -10.25 5.00 -25.43
CA GLU A 624 -11.41 5.67 -26.03
C GLU A 624 -12.57 5.75 -25.02
N LYS A 625 -13.00 4.62 -24.46
CA LYS A 625 -14.21 4.51 -23.64
C LYS A 625 -14.03 4.89 -22.17
N LEU A 626 -12.84 4.71 -21.60
CA LEU A 626 -12.53 4.97 -20.18
C LEU A 626 -11.49 6.09 -19.97
N GLY A 627 -10.82 6.55 -21.03
CA GLY A 627 -9.84 7.65 -20.96
C GLY A 627 -8.44 7.22 -20.52
N TYR A 628 -8.19 5.93 -20.34
CA TYR A 628 -6.89 5.39 -19.95
C TYR A 628 -6.69 3.96 -20.47
N GLU A 629 -5.42 3.53 -20.54
CA GLU A 629 -5.05 2.16 -20.91
C GLU A 629 -5.25 1.21 -19.72
N ALA A 630 -6.03 0.13 -19.93
CA ALA A 630 -6.38 -0.81 -18.86
C ALA A 630 -5.20 -1.66 -18.38
N PHE A 631 -4.27 -1.99 -19.28
CA PHE A 631 -3.18 -2.93 -19.03
C PHE A 631 -1.83 -2.32 -19.42
N PRO A 632 -0.88 -2.20 -18.49
CA PRO A 632 0.41 -1.56 -18.75
C PRO A 632 1.36 -2.42 -19.61
N SER A 633 1.07 -3.71 -19.78
CA SER A 633 1.83 -4.61 -20.64
C SER A 633 1.04 -5.86 -21.01
N LEU A 634 1.43 -6.53 -22.09
CA LEU A 634 0.90 -7.83 -22.51
C LEU A 634 0.97 -8.88 -21.39
N ARG A 635 2.08 -8.90 -20.64
CA ARG A 635 2.28 -9.82 -19.51
C ARG A 635 1.28 -9.56 -18.37
N ALA A 636 0.98 -8.29 -18.09
CA ALA A 636 -0.01 -7.93 -17.07
C ALA A 636 -1.44 -8.31 -17.50
N PHE A 637 -1.74 -8.23 -18.79
CA PHE A 637 -3.01 -8.68 -19.37
C PHE A 637 -3.17 -10.20 -19.30
N GLN A 638 -2.18 -10.95 -19.80
CA GLN A 638 -2.14 -12.42 -19.71
C GLN A 638 -2.22 -12.91 -18.26
N GLY A 639 -1.42 -12.32 -17.37
CA GLY A 639 -1.44 -12.68 -15.95
C GLY A 639 -2.79 -12.40 -15.30
N ARG A 640 -3.51 -11.36 -15.74
CA ARG A 640 -4.88 -11.11 -15.25
C ARG A 640 -5.83 -12.18 -15.75
N LEU A 641 -5.84 -12.49 -17.05
CA LEU A 641 -6.70 -13.52 -17.62
C LEU A 641 -6.47 -14.90 -17.00
N SER A 642 -5.21 -15.32 -16.82
CA SER A 642 -4.88 -16.61 -16.21
C SER A 642 -5.28 -16.73 -14.74
N ASN A 643 -5.42 -15.62 -14.01
CA ASN A 643 -5.75 -15.60 -12.58
C ASN A 643 -7.25 -15.43 -12.33
N GLN A 644 -8.10 -15.40 -13.36
CA GLN A 644 -9.55 -15.30 -13.20
C GLN A 644 -10.19 -16.68 -13.38
N SER A 645 -10.95 -17.13 -12.39
CA SER A 645 -11.61 -18.43 -12.39
C SER A 645 -12.61 -18.58 -13.54
N GLU A 646 -13.21 -17.47 -13.95
CA GLU A 646 -14.25 -17.38 -14.96
C GLU A 646 -13.71 -17.56 -16.38
N TYR A 647 -12.42 -17.31 -16.62
CA TYR A 647 -11.82 -17.47 -17.95
C TYR A 647 -10.92 -18.70 -17.98
N ILE A 648 -11.09 -19.53 -19.01
CA ILE A 648 -10.25 -20.70 -19.25
C ILE A 648 -9.37 -20.49 -20.48
N PRO A 649 -8.08 -20.87 -20.44
CA PRO A 649 -7.26 -20.90 -21.63
C PRO A 649 -7.77 -22.00 -22.57
N ILE A 650 -7.93 -21.66 -23.85
CA ILE A 650 -8.39 -22.57 -24.91
C ILE A 650 -7.33 -22.77 -26.00
N GLY A 651 -6.07 -22.45 -25.70
CA GLY A 651 -4.92 -22.60 -26.60
C GLY A 651 -3.93 -21.44 -26.48
N LYS A 652 -2.98 -21.35 -27.41
CA LYS A 652 -1.89 -20.35 -27.40
C LYS A 652 -2.43 -18.92 -27.38
N GLY A 653 -2.53 -18.35 -26.18
CA GLY A 653 -2.96 -16.97 -25.95
C GLY A 653 -4.46 -16.74 -26.09
N LYS A 654 -5.31 -17.77 -26.16
CA LYS A 654 -6.75 -17.59 -26.27
C LYS A 654 -7.45 -17.96 -24.97
N TYR A 655 -8.39 -17.13 -24.53
CA TYR A 655 -9.16 -17.33 -23.33
C TYR A 655 -10.66 -17.27 -23.64
N LYS A 656 -11.46 -18.09 -22.97
CA LYS A 656 -12.90 -18.17 -23.15
C LYS A 656 -13.60 -18.10 -21.80
N LEU A 657 -14.73 -17.41 -21.75
CA LEU A 657 -15.58 -17.41 -20.55
C LEU A 657 -16.13 -18.83 -20.31
N PHE A 658 -15.90 -19.37 -19.13
CA PHE A 658 -16.39 -20.68 -18.70
C PHE A 658 -17.86 -20.59 -18.30
N GLU A 659 -18.72 -21.18 -19.14
CA GLU A 659 -20.14 -21.36 -18.88
C GLU A 659 -20.40 -22.87 -18.92
N LYS A 660 -20.76 -23.45 -17.77
CA LYS A 660 -20.90 -24.91 -17.59
C LYS A 660 -21.90 -25.52 -18.58
N GLU A 661 -22.92 -24.75 -18.94
CA GLU A 661 -24.03 -25.12 -19.81
C GLU A 661 -23.61 -25.33 -21.27
N ASN A 662 -22.44 -24.82 -21.67
CA ASN A 662 -21.93 -24.96 -23.04
C ASN A 662 -21.18 -26.28 -23.30
N TYR A 663 -21.04 -27.14 -22.29
CA TYR A 663 -20.23 -28.35 -22.37
C TYR A 663 -21.06 -29.61 -22.11
N ASP A 664 -20.80 -30.66 -22.87
CA ASP A 664 -21.47 -31.96 -22.70
C ASP A 664 -20.92 -32.67 -21.46
N LEU A 665 -21.66 -32.54 -20.35
CA LEU A 665 -21.28 -33.12 -19.06
C LEU A 665 -21.19 -34.65 -19.10
N VAL A 666 -21.86 -35.33 -20.04
CA VAL A 666 -21.78 -36.80 -20.17
C VAL A 666 -20.38 -37.23 -20.59
N ILE A 667 -19.73 -36.45 -21.47
CA ILE A 667 -18.36 -36.72 -21.91
C ILE A 667 -17.38 -36.53 -20.73
N PHE A 668 -17.58 -35.49 -19.91
CA PHE A 668 -16.73 -35.23 -18.76
C PHE A 668 -16.92 -36.27 -17.63
N GLU A 669 -18.13 -36.80 -17.43
CA GLU A 669 -18.35 -37.93 -16.51
C GLU A 669 -17.64 -39.20 -17.00
N ARG A 670 -17.66 -39.46 -18.31
CA ARG A 670 -16.88 -40.56 -18.90
C ARG A 670 -15.39 -40.33 -18.74
N ALA A 671 -14.90 -39.10 -18.90
CA ALA A 671 -13.52 -38.73 -18.63
C ALA A 671 -13.14 -39.01 -17.17
N LYS A 672 -14.00 -38.65 -16.22
CA LYS A 672 -13.79 -38.91 -14.79
C LYS A 672 -13.65 -40.41 -14.55
N LYS A 673 -14.55 -41.21 -15.12
CA LYS A 673 -14.49 -42.67 -15.02
C LYS A 673 -13.19 -43.24 -15.59
N LEU A 674 -12.71 -42.74 -16.75
CA LEU A 674 -11.42 -43.17 -17.31
C LEU A 674 -10.24 -42.86 -16.39
N VAL A 675 -10.25 -41.72 -15.71
CA VAL A 675 -9.23 -41.36 -14.71
C VAL A 675 -9.31 -42.28 -13.50
N ASP A 676 -10.50 -42.51 -12.97
CA ASP A 676 -10.74 -43.40 -11.82
C ASP A 676 -10.29 -44.85 -12.13
N ASP A 677 -10.66 -45.37 -13.31
CA ASP A 677 -10.25 -46.70 -13.80
C ASP A 677 -8.71 -46.77 -13.96
N HIS A 678 -8.08 -45.72 -14.49
CA HIS A 678 -6.61 -45.67 -14.62
C HIS A 678 -5.92 -45.69 -13.26
N PHE A 679 -6.45 -44.98 -12.26
CA PHE A 679 -5.92 -45.04 -10.90
C PHE A 679 -6.16 -46.39 -10.23
N ALA A 680 -7.28 -47.05 -10.52
CA ALA A 680 -7.57 -48.40 -10.04
C ALA A 680 -6.58 -49.44 -10.61
N ASP A 681 -6.05 -49.22 -11.81
CA ASP A 681 -5.00 -50.03 -12.43
C ASP A 681 -3.60 -49.80 -11.81
N GLY A 682 -3.48 -48.94 -10.79
CA GLY A 682 -2.26 -48.70 -10.03
C GLY A 682 -1.42 -47.51 -10.52
N TYR A 683 -1.93 -46.71 -11.46
CA TYR A 683 -1.25 -45.50 -11.92
C TYR A 683 -1.43 -44.36 -10.90
N HIS A 684 -0.41 -43.52 -10.74
CA HIS A 684 -0.42 -42.43 -9.75
C HIS A 684 -0.87 -41.07 -10.32
N TYR A 685 -0.89 -40.93 -11.65
CA TYR A 685 -1.27 -39.70 -12.34
C TYR A 685 -1.82 -40.02 -13.74
N VAL A 686 -2.57 -39.08 -14.31
CA VAL A 686 -3.09 -39.08 -15.68
C VAL A 686 -2.74 -37.76 -16.33
N ARG A 687 -2.12 -37.78 -17.51
CA ARG A 687 -1.88 -36.57 -18.28
C ARG A 687 -3.10 -36.18 -19.12
N ASP A 688 -3.42 -34.89 -19.17
CA ASP A 688 -4.50 -34.34 -20.00
C ASP A 688 -4.45 -34.80 -21.47
N ALA A 689 -3.27 -34.83 -22.09
CA ALA A 689 -3.08 -35.23 -23.48
C ALA A 689 -3.48 -36.69 -23.74
N TRP A 690 -3.19 -37.58 -22.77
CA TRP A 690 -3.64 -38.96 -22.86
C TRP A 690 -5.16 -39.03 -22.75
N LEU A 691 -5.74 -38.38 -21.74
CA LEU A 691 -7.18 -38.40 -21.48
C LEU A 691 -7.97 -37.78 -22.65
N PHE A 692 -7.46 -36.69 -23.22
CA PHE A 692 -8.01 -36.03 -24.39
C PHE A 692 -8.01 -36.95 -25.61
N GLU A 693 -6.90 -37.66 -25.89
CA GLU A 693 -6.83 -38.56 -27.05
C GLU A 693 -7.81 -39.75 -26.91
N GLN A 694 -8.10 -40.23 -25.70
CA GLN A 694 -9.11 -41.27 -25.46
C GLN A 694 -10.54 -40.82 -25.80
N LEU A 695 -10.81 -39.52 -25.74
CA LEU A 695 -12.14 -38.93 -25.91
C LEU A 695 -12.27 -38.07 -27.17
N LYS A 696 -11.21 -37.98 -27.97
CA LYS A 696 -11.08 -37.04 -29.09
C LYS A 696 -12.19 -37.15 -30.14
N GLU A 697 -12.71 -38.35 -30.37
CA GLU A 697 -13.82 -38.58 -31.31
C GLU A 697 -15.17 -38.09 -30.77
N ASP A 698 -15.31 -38.01 -29.44
CA ASP A 698 -16.52 -37.52 -28.77
C ASP A 698 -16.46 -35.99 -28.54
N LEU A 699 -15.27 -35.41 -28.44
CA LEU A 699 -15.06 -33.99 -28.18
C LEU A 699 -15.29 -33.12 -29.45
N PRO A 700 -15.74 -31.85 -29.28
CA PRO A 700 -15.81 -30.92 -30.41
C PRO A 700 -14.45 -30.76 -31.09
N LYS A 701 -14.40 -30.81 -32.43
CA LYS A 701 -13.15 -30.65 -33.21
C LYS A 701 -12.37 -29.35 -32.92
N SER A 702 -13.05 -28.34 -32.40
CA SER A 702 -12.47 -27.05 -32.02
C SER A 702 -11.88 -27.02 -30.60
N MET A 703 -12.22 -28.00 -29.75
CA MET A 703 -11.75 -28.04 -28.37
C MET A 703 -10.27 -28.41 -28.34
N THR A 704 -9.49 -27.65 -27.59
CA THR A 704 -8.06 -27.95 -27.37
C THR A 704 -7.87 -28.78 -26.11
N THR A 705 -6.72 -29.42 -25.98
CA THR A 705 -6.35 -30.18 -24.77
C THR A 705 -6.34 -29.27 -23.53
N ASP A 706 -5.87 -28.02 -23.66
CA ASP A 706 -5.91 -27.02 -22.58
C ASP A 706 -7.36 -26.67 -22.19
N GLU A 707 -8.25 -26.44 -23.16
CA GLU A 707 -9.67 -26.17 -22.88
C GLU A 707 -10.29 -27.34 -22.11
N PHE A 708 -10.07 -28.57 -22.59
CA PHE A 708 -10.58 -29.79 -21.97
C PHE A 708 -10.08 -29.95 -20.52
N TYR A 709 -8.77 -29.81 -20.28
CA TYR A 709 -8.18 -29.92 -18.95
C TYR A 709 -8.76 -28.90 -17.97
N GLN A 710 -8.91 -27.64 -18.40
CA GLN A 710 -9.39 -26.55 -17.56
C GLN A 710 -10.87 -26.68 -17.19
N ILE A 711 -11.67 -27.27 -18.08
CA ILE A 711 -13.07 -27.63 -17.81
C ILE A 711 -13.10 -28.80 -16.83
N PHE A 712 -12.34 -29.86 -17.11
CA PHE A 712 -12.28 -31.05 -16.25
C PHE A 712 -11.90 -30.67 -14.81
N GLN A 713 -10.87 -29.82 -14.66
CA GLN A 713 -10.44 -29.29 -13.36
C GLN A 713 -11.54 -28.57 -12.59
N ARG A 714 -12.37 -27.77 -13.28
CA ARG A 714 -13.47 -27.00 -12.68
C ARG A 714 -14.69 -27.84 -12.36
N LEU A 715 -14.91 -28.92 -13.11
CA LEU A 715 -16.01 -29.85 -12.85
C LEU A 715 -15.70 -30.78 -11.68
N TYR A 716 -14.44 -31.18 -11.51
CA TYR A 716 -14.01 -32.16 -10.51
C TYR A 716 -12.88 -31.66 -9.59
N PRO A 717 -13.01 -30.48 -8.95
CA PRO A 717 -11.93 -29.89 -8.14
C PRO A 717 -11.68 -30.63 -6.81
N VAL A 718 -12.63 -31.45 -6.37
CA VAL A 718 -12.58 -32.20 -5.09
C VAL A 718 -12.29 -33.68 -5.27
N ASP A 719 -12.39 -34.20 -6.51
CA ASP A 719 -12.15 -35.61 -6.81
C ASP A 719 -10.67 -35.90 -7.09
N PHE A 720 -9.90 -34.89 -7.50
CA PHE A 720 -8.52 -35.03 -7.95
C PHE A 720 -7.63 -33.90 -7.46
N VAL A 721 -6.31 -34.13 -7.50
CA VAL A 721 -5.29 -33.09 -7.33
C VAL A 721 -4.74 -32.74 -8.72
N TYR A 722 -4.50 -31.47 -8.98
CA TYR A 722 -4.07 -30.99 -10.30
C TYR A 722 -2.66 -30.40 -10.24
N SER A 723 -1.82 -30.68 -11.24
CA SER A 723 -0.45 -30.14 -11.24
C SER A 723 -0.44 -28.61 -11.30
N PRO A 724 0.42 -27.94 -10.51
CA PRO A 724 0.65 -26.53 -10.68
C PRO A 724 1.47 -26.29 -11.97
N GLY A 725 0.91 -25.55 -12.93
CA GLY A 725 1.62 -25.12 -14.13
C GLY A 725 1.12 -25.77 -15.42
N ARG A 726 2.02 -25.92 -16.41
CA ARG A 726 1.69 -26.36 -17.78
C ARG A 726 1.74 -27.87 -18.01
N ASN A 727 2.05 -28.65 -16.97
CA ASN A 727 2.15 -30.10 -17.14
C ASN A 727 0.77 -30.75 -17.27
N ASN A 728 -0.29 -30.06 -16.81
CA ASN A 728 -1.69 -30.47 -16.90
C ASN A 728 -1.90 -31.94 -16.48
N ASP A 729 -1.23 -32.35 -15.41
CA ASP A 729 -1.34 -33.71 -14.86
C ASP A 729 -2.47 -33.70 -13.82
N ILE A 730 -3.17 -34.82 -13.73
CA ILE A 730 -4.26 -35.11 -12.79
C ILE A 730 -3.76 -36.23 -11.88
N PHE A 731 -3.88 -36.07 -10.57
CA PHE A 731 -3.42 -37.03 -9.58
C PHE A 731 -4.56 -37.50 -8.69
N VAL A 732 -4.35 -38.67 -8.07
CA VAL A 732 -5.25 -39.24 -7.06
C VAL A 732 -5.44 -38.24 -5.91
N LEU A 733 -6.67 -38.11 -5.41
CA LEU A 733 -6.98 -37.27 -4.25
C LEU A 733 -6.09 -37.61 -3.04
N GLY A 734 -5.44 -36.61 -2.47
CA GLY A 734 -4.56 -36.77 -1.31
C GLY A 734 -3.12 -37.19 -1.61
N SER A 735 -2.78 -37.46 -2.88
CA SER A 735 -1.39 -37.68 -3.29
C SER A 735 -0.61 -36.36 -3.40
N GLN A 736 0.71 -36.43 -3.23
CA GLN A 736 1.61 -35.31 -3.51
C GLN A 736 1.88 -35.25 -5.01
N PRO A 737 1.71 -34.09 -5.68
CA PRO A 737 2.05 -33.94 -7.08
C PRO A 737 3.51 -34.28 -7.34
N LEU A 738 3.77 -35.29 -8.17
CA LEU A 738 5.11 -35.68 -8.59
C LEU A 738 5.55 -34.85 -9.80
N THR A 739 6.82 -34.48 -9.85
CA THR A 739 7.47 -33.92 -11.05
C THR A 739 7.53 -34.97 -12.16
N ILE A 740 7.71 -34.54 -13.42
CA ILE A 740 7.81 -35.47 -14.55
C ILE A 740 8.97 -36.46 -14.34
N GLY A 741 10.13 -35.99 -13.86
CA GLY A 741 11.26 -36.86 -13.54
C GLY A 741 10.93 -37.93 -12.50
N GLU A 742 10.26 -37.56 -11.40
CA GLU A 742 9.82 -38.51 -10.37
C GLU A 742 8.79 -39.50 -10.92
N GLN A 743 7.84 -39.05 -11.73
CA GLN A 743 6.85 -39.92 -12.40
C GLN A 743 7.53 -40.96 -13.30
N ILE A 744 8.54 -40.55 -14.08
CA ILE A 744 9.33 -41.44 -14.95
C ILE A 744 10.09 -42.45 -14.09
N VAL A 745 10.77 -42.01 -13.03
CA VAL A 745 11.54 -42.89 -12.15
C VAL A 745 10.64 -43.92 -11.47
N GLU A 746 9.52 -43.49 -10.86
CA GLU A 746 8.57 -44.41 -10.22
C GLU A 746 8.01 -45.43 -11.20
N PHE A 747 7.69 -45.01 -12.44
CA PHE A 747 7.28 -45.96 -13.46
C PHE A 747 8.40 -46.94 -13.82
N LEU A 748 9.60 -46.45 -14.12
CA LEU A 748 10.71 -47.30 -14.58
C LEU A 748 11.19 -48.27 -13.49
N LYS A 749 11.07 -47.93 -12.20
CA LYS A 749 11.31 -48.85 -11.06
C LYS A 749 10.46 -50.12 -11.11
N THR A 750 9.26 -50.04 -11.71
CA THR A 750 8.37 -51.20 -11.87
C THR A 750 8.70 -52.05 -13.09
N GLN A 751 9.65 -51.61 -13.92
CA GLN A 751 10.00 -52.26 -15.19
C GLN A 751 11.33 -52.99 -15.06
N ASN A 752 11.34 -54.29 -15.38
CA ASN A 752 12.57 -55.10 -15.36
C ASN A 752 13.43 -54.92 -16.62
N HIS A 753 12.97 -54.16 -17.61
CA HIS A 753 13.62 -54.01 -18.91
C HIS A 753 13.52 -52.57 -19.42
N PRO A 754 14.44 -52.15 -20.33
CA PRO A 754 14.37 -50.84 -20.96
C PRO A 754 13.04 -50.66 -21.68
N VAL A 755 12.41 -49.50 -21.49
CA VAL A 755 11.11 -49.16 -22.10
C VAL A 755 11.34 -48.24 -23.29
N SER A 756 10.74 -48.57 -24.44
CA SER A 756 10.85 -47.69 -25.61
C SER A 756 10.15 -46.34 -25.38
N LEU A 757 10.73 -45.26 -25.93
CA LEU A 757 10.13 -43.91 -25.93
C LEU A 757 8.72 -43.92 -26.54
N GLY A 758 8.48 -44.77 -27.55
CA GLY A 758 7.17 -44.95 -28.16
C GLY A 758 6.12 -45.54 -27.19
N ASN A 759 6.52 -46.49 -26.36
CA ASN A 759 5.64 -47.06 -25.33
C ASN A 759 5.31 -46.03 -24.25
N LEU A 760 6.32 -45.28 -23.77
CA LEU A 760 6.12 -44.20 -22.80
C LEU A 760 5.18 -43.12 -23.33
N LYS A 761 5.35 -42.71 -24.60
CA LYS A 761 4.43 -41.79 -25.26
C LYS A 761 3.01 -42.34 -25.35
N LYS A 762 2.85 -43.62 -25.67
CA LYS A 762 1.54 -44.26 -25.82
C LYS A 762 0.81 -44.42 -24.48
N GLN A 763 1.54 -44.80 -23.43
CA GLN A 763 0.97 -45.06 -22.10
C GLN A 763 0.74 -43.77 -21.31
N PHE A 764 1.68 -42.82 -21.35
CA PHE A 764 1.67 -41.64 -20.47
C PHE A 764 1.53 -40.31 -21.21
N GLY A 765 1.55 -40.31 -22.54
CA GLY A 765 1.47 -39.07 -23.33
C GLY A 765 2.75 -38.23 -23.32
N TRP A 766 3.87 -38.76 -22.82
CA TRP A 766 5.15 -38.04 -22.80
C TRP A 766 5.75 -37.89 -24.20
N ALA A 767 6.06 -36.66 -24.59
CA ALA A 767 6.78 -36.42 -25.83
C ALA A 767 8.27 -36.80 -25.67
N ASN A 768 8.89 -37.30 -26.75
CA ASN A 768 10.29 -37.74 -26.73
C ASN A 768 11.26 -36.66 -26.21
N TYR A 769 11.01 -35.39 -26.55
CA TYR A 769 11.85 -34.29 -26.10
C TYR A 769 11.74 -34.05 -24.57
N THR A 770 10.57 -34.30 -23.98
CA THR A 770 10.36 -34.19 -22.52
C THR A 770 11.18 -35.26 -21.82
N LEU A 771 11.13 -36.50 -22.30
CA LEU A 771 11.93 -37.61 -21.78
C LEU A 771 13.44 -37.34 -21.90
N GLN A 772 13.88 -36.76 -23.02
CA GLN A 772 15.26 -36.32 -23.23
C GLN A 772 15.71 -35.24 -22.25
N GLN A 773 14.87 -34.23 -22.00
CA GLN A 773 15.18 -33.17 -21.05
C GLN A 773 15.24 -33.69 -19.62
N GLU A 774 14.35 -34.59 -19.23
CA GLU A 774 14.33 -35.14 -17.88
C GLU A 774 15.50 -36.11 -17.65
N ALA A 775 15.86 -36.94 -18.62
CA ALA A 775 17.07 -37.77 -18.55
C ALA A 775 18.37 -36.94 -18.46
N ALA A 776 18.41 -35.77 -19.09
CA ALA A 776 19.57 -34.88 -18.97
C ALA A 776 19.69 -34.23 -17.57
N LYS A 777 18.58 -34.10 -16.83
CA LYS A 777 18.55 -33.50 -15.48
C LYS A 777 18.62 -34.53 -14.37
N ASN A 778 18.04 -35.71 -14.58
CA ASN A 778 17.89 -36.75 -13.59
C ASN A 778 18.76 -37.95 -13.98
N LEU A 779 19.81 -38.17 -13.20
CA LEU A 779 20.82 -39.20 -13.44
C LEU A 779 20.30 -40.63 -13.25
N GLU A 780 19.14 -40.80 -12.61
CA GLU A 780 18.47 -42.11 -12.51
C GLU A 780 17.74 -42.50 -13.81
N ILE A 781 17.54 -41.57 -14.74
CA ILE A 781 16.86 -41.82 -16.02
C ILE A 781 17.90 -41.90 -17.12
N VAL A 782 18.17 -43.11 -17.61
CA VAL A 782 19.19 -43.35 -18.64
C VAL A 782 18.51 -43.49 -19.99
N LEU A 783 19.00 -42.72 -20.98
CA LEU A 783 18.59 -42.84 -22.38
C LEU A 783 19.60 -43.65 -23.18
N ASN A 784 19.13 -44.77 -23.73
CA ASN A 784 19.89 -45.58 -24.68
C ASN A 784 19.12 -45.65 -26.01
N GLY A 785 19.44 -44.72 -26.92
CA GLY A 785 18.80 -44.63 -28.23
C GLY A 785 17.30 -44.32 -28.12
N GLN A 786 16.46 -45.30 -28.47
CA GLN A 786 14.99 -45.21 -28.38
C GLN A 786 14.42 -45.82 -27.10
N ASN A 787 15.27 -46.23 -26.15
CA ASN A 787 14.86 -46.83 -24.89
C ASN A 787 15.26 -45.94 -23.71
N VAL A 788 14.46 -46.02 -22.64
CA VAL A 788 14.70 -45.41 -21.34
C VAL A 788 14.76 -46.52 -20.30
N MET A 789 15.69 -46.44 -19.35
CA MET A 789 15.79 -47.37 -18.23
C MET A 789 16.06 -46.61 -16.94
N TRP A 790 15.77 -47.25 -15.81
CA TRP A 790 16.08 -46.74 -14.49
C TRP A 790 17.44 -47.26 -14.02
N LEU A 791 18.25 -46.34 -13.52
CA LEU A 791 19.50 -46.61 -12.83
C LEU A 791 19.31 -46.37 -11.33
N ASP A 792 19.44 -47.41 -10.52
CA ASP A 792 19.48 -47.26 -9.07
C ASP A 792 20.86 -46.74 -8.65
N VAL A 793 21.01 -45.41 -8.68
CA VAL A 793 22.26 -44.74 -8.34
C VAL A 793 22.72 -45.06 -6.93
N ASN A 794 21.80 -45.22 -5.96
CA ASN A 794 22.15 -45.47 -4.57
C ASN A 794 22.69 -46.90 -4.40
N PHE A 795 21.98 -47.88 -4.96
CA PHE A 795 22.41 -49.27 -4.96
C PHE A 795 23.73 -49.43 -5.73
N ALA A 796 23.84 -48.84 -6.93
CA ALA A 796 25.09 -48.84 -7.71
C ALA A 796 26.25 -48.21 -6.92
N LYS A 797 26.01 -47.11 -6.19
CA LYS A 797 27.03 -46.45 -5.37
C LYS A 797 27.54 -47.32 -4.23
N GLU A 798 26.65 -48.06 -3.56
CA GLU A 798 27.01 -48.98 -2.49
C GLU A 798 27.91 -50.13 -2.97
N PHE A 799 27.61 -50.69 -4.14
CA PHE A 799 28.31 -51.87 -4.66
C PHE A 799 29.53 -51.55 -5.53
N LEU A 800 29.44 -50.52 -6.38
CA LEU A 800 30.45 -50.20 -7.40
C LEU A 800 31.23 -48.92 -7.09
N GLY A 801 30.75 -48.06 -6.19
CA GLY A 801 31.28 -46.71 -6.00
C GLY A 801 32.78 -46.66 -5.73
N ASP A 802 33.26 -47.41 -4.74
CA ASP A 802 34.67 -47.40 -4.35
C ASP A 802 35.58 -48.02 -5.41
N SER A 803 35.21 -49.20 -5.93
CA SER A 803 36.01 -49.91 -6.94
C SER A 803 36.10 -49.13 -8.26
N LEU A 804 34.99 -48.50 -8.68
CA LEU A 804 34.93 -47.64 -9.86
C LEU A 804 35.77 -46.37 -9.67
N THR A 805 35.69 -45.75 -8.49
CA THR A 805 36.45 -44.54 -8.16
C THR A 805 37.95 -44.81 -8.17
N ASP A 806 38.39 -45.91 -7.58
CA ASP A 806 39.79 -46.33 -7.56
C ASP A 806 40.30 -46.63 -8.97
N TYR A 807 39.51 -47.37 -9.76
CA TYR A 807 39.84 -47.68 -11.14
C TYR A 807 39.94 -46.40 -12.00
N LEU A 808 38.96 -45.50 -11.91
CA LEU A 808 38.97 -44.19 -12.59
C LEU A 808 40.19 -43.36 -12.22
N ASN A 809 40.51 -43.26 -10.93
CA ASN A 809 41.64 -42.46 -10.46
C ASN A 809 42.97 -43.01 -10.95
N ARG A 810 43.11 -44.35 -11.01
CA ARG A 810 44.29 -45.02 -11.55
C ARG A 810 44.44 -44.75 -13.04
N GLU A 811 43.38 -44.95 -13.82
CA GLU A 811 43.41 -44.75 -15.28
C GLU A 811 43.61 -43.28 -15.65
N LEU A 812 42.92 -42.35 -14.97
CA LEU A 812 43.07 -40.90 -15.22
C LEU A 812 44.43 -40.33 -14.80
N LYS A 813 45.19 -41.05 -13.97
CA LYS A 813 46.59 -40.72 -13.66
C LYS A 813 47.53 -41.06 -14.81
N ILE A 814 47.17 -42.06 -15.62
CA ILE A 814 47.94 -42.51 -16.78
C ILE A 814 47.53 -41.70 -18.03
N TYR A 815 46.22 -41.53 -18.23
CA TYR A 815 45.65 -40.82 -19.37
C TYR A 815 44.71 -39.71 -18.88
N PRO A 816 45.01 -38.43 -19.14
CA PRO A 816 44.17 -37.33 -18.65
C PRO A 816 42.75 -37.31 -19.26
N ILE A 817 42.55 -37.99 -20.39
CA ILE A 817 41.25 -38.20 -21.04
C ILE A 817 41.16 -39.69 -21.40
N LEU A 818 40.07 -40.35 -20.98
CA LEU A 818 39.78 -41.74 -21.30
C LEU A 818 38.62 -41.81 -22.29
N SER A 819 38.60 -42.83 -23.14
CA SER A 819 37.40 -43.18 -23.90
C SER A 819 36.44 -43.94 -22.99
N LEU A 820 35.18 -43.49 -22.93
CA LEU A 820 34.10 -44.17 -22.20
C LEU A 820 33.91 -45.60 -22.72
N LYS A 821 33.99 -45.83 -24.03
CA LYS A 821 33.85 -47.16 -24.62
C LYS A 821 34.97 -48.10 -24.16
N ILE A 822 36.23 -47.68 -24.27
CA ILE A 822 37.38 -48.49 -23.84
C ILE A 822 37.32 -48.74 -22.33
N PHE A 823 37.04 -47.67 -21.58
CA PHE A 823 36.87 -47.74 -20.13
C PHE A 823 35.80 -48.75 -19.73
N TYR A 824 34.63 -48.69 -20.36
CA TYR A 824 33.53 -49.62 -20.12
C TYR A 824 33.94 -51.07 -20.36
N HIS A 825 34.57 -51.39 -21.50
CA HIS A 825 34.99 -52.77 -21.82
C HIS A 825 36.05 -53.30 -20.85
N ASN A 826 36.96 -52.46 -20.37
CA ASN A 826 38.00 -52.89 -19.44
C ASN A 826 37.49 -53.00 -17.99
N TYR A 827 36.54 -52.14 -17.61
CA TYR A 827 36.00 -52.12 -16.25
C TYR A 827 34.95 -53.21 -16.02
N ILE A 828 34.12 -53.53 -17.02
CA ILE A 828 33.10 -54.59 -16.92
C ILE A 828 33.70 -55.96 -16.63
N GLU A 829 34.92 -56.24 -17.11
CA GLU A 829 35.63 -57.49 -16.80
C GLU A 829 36.01 -57.62 -15.31
N LEU A 830 35.96 -56.52 -14.56
CA LEU A 830 36.23 -56.47 -13.12
C LEU A 830 34.96 -56.44 -12.27
N TRP A 831 33.77 -56.55 -12.88
CA TRP A 831 32.51 -56.46 -12.14
C TRP A 831 32.26 -57.68 -11.25
N PRO A 832 31.77 -57.46 -10.02
CA PRO A 832 31.16 -58.53 -9.24
C PRO A 832 29.86 -59.00 -9.91
N GLU A 833 29.46 -60.27 -9.72
CA GLU A 833 28.23 -60.82 -10.32
C GLU A 833 26.98 -59.99 -9.92
N GLU A 834 27.00 -59.40 -8.72
CA GLU A 834 25.94 -58.56 -8.20
C GLU A 834 25.79 -57.21 -8.94
N ALA A 835 26.77 -56.82 -9.77
CA ALA A 835 26.70 -55.59 -10.57
C ALA A 835 25.56 -55.62 -11.59
N GLU A 836 25.13 -56.81 -12.06
CA GLU A 836 23.99 -56.96 -12.98
C GLU A 836 22.68 -56.41 -12.38
N LEU A 837 22.54 -56.40 -11.06
CA LEU A 837 21.36 -55.89 -10.36
C LEU A 837 21.26 -54.35 -10.38
N THR A 838 22.33 -53.66 -10.78
CA THR A 838 22.40 -52.19 -10.77
C THR A 838 21.91 -51.54 -12.07
N ASN A 839 21.62 -52.31 -13.11
CA ASN A 839 21.37 -51.84 -14.49
C ASN A 839 22.49 -50.93 -15.04
N THR A 840 23.73 -51.08 -14.56
CA THR A 840 24.89 -50.34 -15.06
C THR A 840 25.59 -51.02 -16.24
N ASP A 841 25.08 -52.19 -16.67
CA ASP A 841 25.50 -53.01 -17.83
C ASP A 841 25.24 -52.35 -19.20
N ASP A 842 24.75 -51.12 -19.19
CA ASP A 842 24.74 -50.25 -20.36
C ASP A 842 25.81 -49.16 -20.25
N LYS A 843 26.50 -48.88 -21.36
CA LYS A 843 27.54 -47.85 -21.43
C LYS A 843 27.02 -46.46 -21.01
N MET A 844 25.79 -46.11 -21.38
CA MET A 844 25.18 -44.82 -21.02
C MET A 844 24.70 -44.81 -19.56
N ALA A 845 24.31 -45.97 -19.02
CA ALA A 845 24.02 -46.11 -17.60
C ALA A 845 25.29 -45.91 -16.77
N LEU A 846 26.41 -46.55 -17.15
CA LEU A 846 27.70 -46.33 -16.51
C LEU A 846 28.14 -44.86 -16.58
N ALA A 847 27.95 -44.19 -17.73
CA ALA A 847 28.25 -42.77 -17.86
C ALA A 847 27.43 -41.90 -16.90
N SER A 848 26.12 -42.17 -16.80
CA SER A 848 25.21 -41.46 -15.89
C SER A 848 25.60 -41.71 -14.43
N PHE A 849 25.97 -42.94 -14.11
CA PHE A 849 26.45 -43.32 -12.79
C PHE A 849 27.77 -42.63 -12.40
N ILE A 850 28.76 -42.57 -13.30
CA ILE A 850 30.02 -41.84 -13.07
C ILE A 850 29.75 -40.36 -12.74
N ASN A 851 28.83 -39.73 -13.48
CA ASN A 851 28.41 -38.35 -13.20
C ASN A 851 27.70 -38.22 -11.84
N ALA A 852 26.91 -39.23 -11.45
CA ALA A 852 26.17 -39.26 -10.19
C ALA A 852 27.04 -39.47 -8.95
N LEU A 853 28.20 -40.13 -9.09
CA LEU A 853 29.18 -40.26 -8.00
C LEU A 853 29.77 -38.91 -7.56
N ASN A 854 29.57 -37.85 -8.35
CA ASN A 854 30.04 -36.49 -8.07
C ASN A 854 31.54 -36.41 -7.73
N LEU A 855 32.34 -37.18 -8.47
CA LEU A 855 33.80 -37.16 -8.37
C LEU A 855 34.37 -35.88 -9.01
N ASP A 856 35.70 -35.66 -8.87
CA ASP A 856 36.47 -34.73 -9.72
C ASP A 856 36.65 -35.30 -11.14
N VAL A 857 35.59 -35.88 -11.68
CA VAL A 857 35.51 -36.54 -12.99
C VAL A 857 34.16 -36.19 -13.59
N GLU A 858 34.12 -36.02 -14.91
CA GLU A 858 32.89 -35.88 -15.67
C GLU A 858 32.96 -36.74 -16.94
N VAL A 859 31.79 -37.20 -17.38
CA VAL A 859 31.63 -37.86 -18.68
C VAL A 859 31.02 -36.87 -19.66
N SER A 860 31.76 -36.61 -20.73
CA SER A 860 31.40 -35.65 -21.77
C SER A 860 31.38 -36.33 -23.13
N GLY A 861 30.19 -36.79 -23.54
CA GLY A 861 30.02 -37.60 -24.74
C GLY A 861 30.68 -38.97 -24.59
N GLU A 862 31.67 -39.27 -25.43
CA GLU A 862 32.41 -40.54 -25.42
C GLU A 862 33.70 -40.48 -24.58
N PHE A 863 33.91 -39.41 -23.80
CA PHE A 863 35.14 -39.21 -23.03
C PHE A 863 34.89 -39.01 -21.54
N ILE A 864 35.83 -39.50 -20.73
CA ILE A 864 35.89 -39.33 -19.29
C ILE A 864 37.15 -38.53 -18.96
N LEU A 865 37.03 -37.47 -18.17
CA LEU A 865 38.15 -36.61 -17.80
C LEU A 865 37.94 -35.95 -16.45
N ARG A 866 39.01 -35.43 -15.85
CA ARG A 866 38.89 -34.65 -14.61
C ARG A 866 38.23 -33.30 -14.88
N LYS A 867 37.34 -32.85 -13.99
CA LYS A 867 36.71 -31.52 -14.09
C LYS A 867 37.75 -30.40 -14.09
N THR A 868 38.87 -30.62 -13.38
CA THR A 868 40.02 -29.72 -13.30
C THR A 868 40.96 -29.76 -14.52
N TYR A 869 40.83 -30.73 -15.43
CA TYR A 869 41.73 -30.86 -16.58
C TYR A 869 41.44 -29.78 -17.63
N GLN A 870 42.41 -28.88 -17.88
CA GLN A 870 42.30 -27.76 -18.84
C GLN A 870 40.93 -27.04 -18.75
N PRO A 871 40.67 -26.23 -17.71
CA PRO A 871 39.34 -25.66 -17.46
C PRO A 871 38.83 -24.74 -18.58
N THR A 872 39.71 -24.27 -19.46
CA THR A 872 39.35 -23.49 -20.66
C THR A 872 38.92 -24.34 -21.85
N LEU A 873 39.14 -25.66 -21.80
CA LEU A 873 38.77 -26.60 -22.85
C LEU A 873 37.27 -26.82 -22.81
N LYS A 874 36.60 -26.51 -23.93
CA LYS A 874 35.18 -26.82 -24.08
C LYS A 874 34.95 -28.31 -23.94
N ARG A 875 33.94 -28.69 -23.15
CA ARG A 875 33.52 -30.08 -22.92
C ARG A 875 32.61 -30.57 -24.02
N GLU A 876 32.98 -30.30 -25.27
CA GLU A 876 32.29 -30.84 -26.43
C GLU A 876 33.17 -31.95 -27.02
N PRO A 877 32.59 -33.04 -27.55
CA PRO A 877 33.37 -34.09 -28.22
C PRO A 877 34.30 -33.54 -29.29
N ALA A 878 33.91 -32.41 -29.89
CA ALA A 878 34.65 -31.70 -30.91
C ALA A 878 36.03 -31.18 -30.48
N ASP A 879 36.16 -30.82 -29.20
CA ASP A 879 37.35 -30.19 -28.64
C ASP A 879 38.14 -31.16 -27.77
N LEU A 880 37.44 -32.14 -27.16
CA LEU A 880 38.06 -33.23 -26.40
C LEU A 880 38.82 -34.22 -27.27
N TRP A 881 38.27 -34.54 -28.44
CA TRP A 881 38.87 -35.54 -29.32
C TRP A 881 40.31 -35.17 -29.79
N PRO A 882 40.60 -33.94 -30.24
CA PRO A 882 41.96 -33.52 -30.53
C PRO A 882 42.95 -33.72 -29.37
N GLN A 883 42.51 -33.45 -28.14
CA GLN A 883 43.33 -33.65 -26.94
C GLN A 883 43.53 -35.14 -26.64
N TYR A 884 42.50 -35.95 -26.82
CA TYR A 884 42.58 -37.40 -26.70
C TYR A 884 43.61 -37.97 -27.69
N LEU A 885 43.55 -37.58 -28.96
CA LEU A 885 44.53 -37.98 -29.97
C LEU A 885 45.96 -37.61 -29.56
N LYS A 886 46.17 -36.37 -29.10
CA LYS A 886 47.50 -35.90 -28.71
C LYS A 886 48.16 -36.79 -27.65
N VAL A 887 47.36 -37.32 -26.70
CA VAL A 887 47.85 -38.21 -25.64
C VAL A 887 48.19 -39.61 -26.17
N HIS A 888 47.42 -40.09 -27.16
CA HIS A 888 47.52 -41.46 -27.66
C HIS A 888 48.47 -41.64 -28.85
N VAL A 889 48.84 -40.56 -29.55
CA VAL A 889 49.78 -40.62 -30.69
C VAL A 889 51.20 -40.26 -30.24
N LYS A 890 51.96 -41.27 -29.79
CA LYS A 890 53.37 -41.09 -29.36
C LYS A 890 54.39 -41.19 -30.50
N ASN A 891 54.06 -41.89 -31.57
CA ASN A 891 54.95 -42.18 -32.71
C ASN A 891 54.24 -41.79 -34.03
N GLN A 892 54.95 -41.96 -35.15
CA GLN A 892 54.33 -41.89 -36.47
C GLN A 892 53.23 -42.96 -36.61
N LEU A 893 52.03 -42.53 -37.03
CA LEU A 893 50.89 -43.42 -37.26
C LEU A 893 50.32 -43.21 -38.66
N THR A 894 49.77 -44.26 -39.23
CA THR A 894 49.03 -44.18 -40.49
C THR A 894 47.63 -43.59 -40.27
N LEU A 895 47.06 -43.00 -41.32
CA LEU A 895 45.66 -42.51 -41.27
C LEU A 895 44.67 -43.61 -40.89
N LYS A 896 44.94 -44.86 -41.28
CA LYS A 896 44.12 -46.03 -40.92
C LYS A 896 44.18 -46.32 -39.42
N GLU A 897 45.37 -46.27 -38.81
CA GLU A 897 45.54 -46.46 -37.37
C GLU A 897 44.87 -45.33 -36.59
N ILE A 898 45.00 -44.08 -37.03
CA ILE A 898 44.32 -42.95 -36.37
C ILE A 898 42.80 -43.08 -36.47
N LYS A 899 42.28 -43.46 -37.65
CA LYS A 899 40.85 -43.75 -37.82
C LYS A 899 40.40 -44.91 -36.93
N GLN A 900 41.24 -45.93 -36.73
CA GLN A 900 40.92 -47.03 -35.83
C GLN A 900 40.85 -46.55 -34.38
N ILE A 901 41.80 -45.73 -33.92
CA ILE A 901 41.77 -45.10 -32.58
C ILE A 901 40.48 -44.28 -32.41
N PHE A 902 40.02 -43.57 -33.46
CA PHE A 902 38.75 -42.82 -33.45
C PHE A 902 37.54 -43.73 -33.21
N ILE A 903 37.47 -44.85 -33.92
CA ILE A 903 36.37 -45.82 -33.82
C ILE A 903 36.42 -46.58 -32.48
N ASP A 904 37.61 -46.94 -32.03
CA ASP A 904 37.84 -47.62 -30.76
C ASP A 904 37.46 -46.72 -29.58
N ALA A 905 37.69 -45.41 -29.71
CA ALA A 905 37.28 -44.42 -28.72
C ALA A 905 35.75 -44.26 -28.61
N GLY A 906 34.96 -44.87 -29.50
CA GLY A 906 33.49 -44.85 -29.45
C GLY A 906 32.83 -43.93 -30.48
N MET A 907 33.61 -43.24 -31.31
CA MET A 907 33.10 -42.30 -32.29
C MET A 907 32.69 -43.01 -33.59
N GLY A 908 31.61 -42.55 -34.23
CA GLY A 908 31.08 -43.17 -35.45
C GLY A 908 31.88 -42.84 -36.72
N GLU A 909 31.92 -43.77 -37.68
CA GLU A 909 32.61 -43.58 -38.98
C GLU A 909 32.08 -42.37 -39.77
N GLY A 910 30.77 -42.09 -39.68
CA GLY A 910 30.17 -40.90 -40.27
C GLY A 910 30.77 -39.60 -39.70
N THR A 911 31.03 -39.55 -38.40
CA THR A 911 31.67 -38.40 -37.74
C THR A 911 33.11 -38.23 -38.23
N TRP A 912 33.86 -39.32 -38.39
CA TRP A 912 35.21 -39.27 -38.95
C TRP A 912 35.22 -38.69 -40.37
N ASN A 913 34.32 -39.15 -41.23
CA ASN A 913 34.26 -38.67 -42.62
C ASN A 913 33.92 -37.16 -42.70
N LEU A 914 33.15 -36.64 -41.74
CA LEU A 914 32.78 -35.23 -41.68
C LEU A 914 33.87 -34.34 -41.08
N ARG A 915 34.64 -34.84 -40.10
CA ARG A 915 35.47 -34.00 -39.22
C ARG A 915 36.92 -34.44 -39.03
N GLY A 916 37.30 -35.62 -39.50
CA GLY A 916 38.58 -36.24 -39.19
C GLY A 916 39.78 -35.36 -39.55
N ASN A 917 39.76 -34.67 -40.69
CA ASN A 917 40.85 -33.78 -41.10
C ASN A 917 40.99 -32.54 -40.19
N ASP A 918 39.87 -31.91 -39.82
CA ASP A 918 39.89 -30.76 -38.91
C ASP A 918 40.37 -31.17 -37.52
N ASP A 919 39.93 -32.34 -37.06
CA ASP A 919 40.30 -32.89 -35.77
C ASP A 919 41.79 -33.28 -35.72
N LEU A 920 42.36 -33.80 -36.82
CA LEU A 920 43.81 -34.03 -36.98
C LEU A 920 44.60 -32.71 -36.89
N LYS A 921 44.14 -31.67 -37.60
CA LYS A 921 44.81 -30.37 -37.56
C LYS A 921 44.79 -29.77 -36.14
N LYS A 922 43.64 -29.84 -35.46
CA LYS A 922 43.47 -29.35 -34.09
C LYS A 922 44.29 -30.12 -33.05
N SER A 923 44.54 -31.41 -33.27
CA SER A 923 45.35 -32.22 -32.34
C SER A 923 46.85 -31.90 -32.43
N GLY A 924 47.25 -31.12 -33.43
CA GLY A 924 48.66 -30.86 -33.73
C GLY A 924 49.33 -32.00 -34.49
N LEU A 925 48.55 -32.98 -34.95
CA LEU A 925 49.04 -34.03 -35.84
C LEU A 925 49.19 -33.47 -37.24
N ILE A 926 50.40 -33.56 -37.78
CA ILE A 926 50.74 -33.10 -39.12
C ILE A 926 51.15 -34.29 -39.99
N PRO A 927 50.91 -34.24 -41.31
CA PRO A 927 51.41 -35.26 -42.22
C PRO A 927 52.93 -35.12 -42.38
N VAL A 928 53.66 -36.20 -42.08
CA VAL A 928 55.13 -36.27 -42.28
C VAL A 928 55.49 -37.07 -43.54
N SER A 929 54.52 -37.76 -44.14
CA SER A 929 54.58 -38.36 -45.47
C SER A 929 53.16 -38.64 -45.98
N SER A 930 53.03 -39.09 -47.22
CA SER A 930 51.75 -39.55 -47.79
C SER A 930 51.04 -40.66 -46.99
N LYS A 931 51.75 -41.37 -46.09
CA LYS A 931 51.19 -42.47 -45.30
C LYS A 931 51.12 -42.17 -43.81
N PHE A 932 52.00 -41.31 -43.30
CA PHE A 932 52.23 -41.17 -41.87
C PHE A 932 51.96 -39.75 -41.38
N TYR A 933 51.38 -39.68 -40.18
CA TYR A 933 51.17 -38.47 -39.39
C TYR A 933 51.97 -38.58 -38.10
N ALA A 934 52.45 -37.45 -37.59
CA ALA A 934 53.13 -37.37 -36.31
C ALA A 934 52.71 -36.11 -35.55
N ASP A 935 52.88 -36.10 -34.23
CA ASP A 935 52.75 -34.88 -33.45
C ASP A 935 53.81 -33.87 -33.89
N LYS A 936 53.39 -32.64 -34.19
CA LYS A 936 54.30 -31.55 -34.56
C LYS A 936 55.36 -31.30 -33.48
N ASP A 937 55.05 -31.59 -32.22
CA ASP A 937 55.96 -31.39 -31.09
C ASP A 937 57.10 -32.44 -31.08
N ASN A 938 56.96 -33.55 -31.82
CA ASN A 938 58.04 -34.54 -32.00
C ASN A 938 59.08 -34.14 -33.06
N MET A 939 58.82 -33.08 -33.82
CA MET A 939 59.79 -32.56 -34.79
C MET A 939 60.89 -31.79 -34.06
N LYS A 940 62.14 -32.10 -34.39
CA LYS A 940 63.28 -31.35 -33.86
C LYS A 940 63.28 -29.94 -34.47
N ARG A 941 63.12 -28.94 -33.61
CA ARG A 941 63.12 -27.52 -33.97
C ARG A 941 64.05 -26.72 -33.08
N ASN A 942 64.69 -25.74 -33.68
CA ASN A 942 65.41 -24.65 -33.03
C ASN A 942 65.58 -23.53 -34.07
N ASP A 943 65.97 -22.34 -33.62
CA ASP A 943 66.10 -21.17 -34.50
C ASP A 943 67.01 -21.42 -35.71
N THR A 944 68.07 -22.22 -35.55
CA THR A 944 68.99 -22.58 -36.64
C THR A 944 68.33 -23.47 -37.68
N ILE A 945 67.58 -24.49 -37.26
CA ILE A 945 66.83 -25.40 -38.13
C ILE A 945 65.72 -24.63 -38.84
N ASP A 946 64.95 -23.85 -38.09
CA ASP A 946 63.83 -23.07 -38.60
C ASP A 946 64.31 -22.07 -39.66
N GLN A 947 65.42 -21.36 -39.41
CA GLN A 947 66.03 -20.44 -40.38
C GLN A 947 66.54 -21.18 -41.63
N ALA A 948 67.20 -22.33 -41.49
CA ALA A 948 67.70 -23.09 -42.63
C ALA A 948 66.56 -23.58 -43.55
N VAL A 949 65.46 -24.04 -42.97
CA VAL A 949 64.26 -24.44 -43.73
C VAL A 949 63.61 -23.22 -44.38
N GLN A 950 63.51 -22.10 -43.66
CA GLN A 950 62.97 -20.84 -44.19
C GLN A 950 63.77 -20.33 -45.38
N ASP A 951 65.10 -20.29 -45.26
CA ASP A 951 66.01 -19.88 -46.33
C ASP A 951 65.85 -20.77 -47.57
N LYS A 952 65.69 -22.09 -47.36
CA LYS A 952 65.41 -23.02 -48.46
C LYS A 952 64.06 -22.77 -49.11
N ILE A 953 63.00 -22.50 -48.33
CA ILE A 953 61.66 -22.17 -48.86
C ILE A 953 61.73 -20.86 -49.67
N GLU A 954 62.40 -19.82 -49.18
CA GLU A 954 62.56 -18.56 -49.91
C GLU A 954 63.41 -18.72 -51.17
N GLN A 955 64.46 -19.55 -51.13
CA GLN A 955 65.25 -19.92 -52.31
C GLN A 955 64.36 -20.61 -53.36
N LEU A 956 63.52 -21.56 -52.94
CA LEU A 956 62.62 -22.31 -53.83
C LEU A 956 61.47 -21.46 -54.37
N LEU A 957 60.91 -20.56 -53.55
CA LEU A 957 59.92 -19.57 -53.98
C LEU A 957 60.55 -18.61 -55.00
N SER A 958 61.79 -18.15 -54.77
CA SER A 958 62.47 -17.18 -55.62
C SER A 958 61.53 -15.99 -55.93
N ASN A 959 61.39 -15.64 -57.21
CA ASN A 959 60.47 -14.61 -57.73
C ASN A 959 59.03 -15.12 -57.98
N GLN A 960 58.69 -16.34 -57.58
CA GLN A 960 57.35 -16.90 -57.73
C GLN A 960 56.47 -16.51 -56.54
N ASP A 961 55.17 -16.36 -56.79
CA ASP A 961 54.18 -16.05 -55.75
C ASP A 961 53.79 -17.29 -54.91
N PHE A 962 54.11 -18.49 -55.39
CA PHE A 962 53.79 -19.75 -54.74
C PHE A 962 54.82 -20.84 -55.09
N LEU A 963 54.91 -21.86 -54.23
CA LEU A 963 55.73 -23.05 -54.38
C LEU A 963 54.81 -24.28 -54.37
N ALA A 964 54.73 -25.01 -55.48
CA ALA A 964 54.04 -26.29 -55.53
C ALA A 964 54.98 -27.40 -55.03
N VAL A 965 54.79 -27.84 -53.79
CA VAL A 965 55.75 -28.71 -53.10
C VAL A 965 55.86 -30.08 -53.76
N ASN A 966 54.76 -30.58 -54.33
CA ASN A 966 54.74 -31.87 -55.04
C ASN A 966 55.49 -31.84 -56.39
N ALA A 967 55.90 -30.68 -56.88
CA ALA A 967 56.75 -30.56 -58.08
C ALA A 967 58.25 -30.66 -57.74
N LEU A 968 58.62 -30.68 -56.46
CA LEU A 968 60.00 -30.77 -56.02
C LEU A 968 60.57 -32.17 -56.26
N THR A 969 61.83 -32.23 -56.67
CA THR A 969 62.60 -33.47 -56.82
C THR A 969 63.21 -33.89 -55.48
N PRO A 970 63.59 -35.17 -55.29
CA PRO A 970 64.31 -35.61 -54.09
C PRO A 970 65.54 -34.75 -53.74
N ASP A 971 66.28 -34.29 -54.74
CA ASP A 971 67.44 -33.41 -54.57
C ASP A 971 67.09 -32.06 -53.92
N SER A 972 65.85 -31.60 -54.05
CA SER A 972 65.38 -30.35 -53.45
C SER A 972 65.38 -30.40 -51.92
N PHE A 973 65.36 -31.60 -51.34
CA PHE A 973 65.33 -31.84 -49.90
C PHE A 973 66.69 -32.17 -49.28
N HIS A 974 67.73 -32.39 -50.09
CA HIS A 974 69.04 -32.88 -49.61
C HIS A 974 69.75 -31.90 -48.66
N ASP A 975 69.52 -30.59 -48.84
CA ASP A 975 70.16 -29.56 -48.01
C ASP A 975 69.37 -29.21 -46.73
N LEU A 976 68.21 -29.85 -46.52
CA LEU A 976 67.37 -29.55 -45.37
C LEU A 976 67.92 -30.24 -44.10
N PRO A 977 67.85 -29.58 -42.94
CA PRO A 977 68.37 -30.12 -41.68
C PRO A 977 67.57 -31.34 -41.20
N ASP A 978 68.20 -32.22 -40.42
CA ASP A 978 67.52 -33.34 -39.78
C ASP A 978 66.52 -32.86 -38.71
N VAL A 979 65.24 -33.18 -38.92
CA VAL A 979 64.10 -32.83 -38.05
C VAL A 979 63.50 -34.05 -37.33
N ASN A 980 64.24 -35.18 -37.27
CA ASN A 980 63.82 -36.52 -36.85
C ASN A 980 62.95 -37.28 -37.86
N PHE A 981 62.66 -36.69 -39.02
CA PHE A 981 61.83 -37.28 -40.07
C PHE A 981 62.50 -37.07 -41.43
N GLU A 982 62.28 -38.00 -42.35
CA GLU A 982 62.70 -37.86 -43.74
C GLU A 982 61.89 -36.75 -44.42
N TRP A 983 62.56 -35.86 -45.14
CA TRP A 983 61.90 -34.77 -45.84
C TRP A 983 61.03 -35.28 -46.99
N THR A 984 59.73 -35.02 -46.86
CA THR A 984 58.72 -35.28 -47.87
C THR A 984 58.00 -33.98 -48.24
N PRO A 985 57.25 -33.94 -49.36
CA PRO A 985 56.40 -32.81 -49.68
C PRO A 985 55.40 -32.47 -48.56
N GLU A 986 54.82 -33.48 -47.92
CA GLU A 986 53.90 -33.32 -46.78
C GLU A 986 54.59 -32.65 -45.58
N LEU A 987 55.81 -33.12 -45.25
CA LEU A 987 56.57 -32.59 -44.12
C LEU A 987 57.00 -31.14 -44.39
N LEU A 988 57.49 -30.83 -45.60
CA LEU A 988 57.90 -29.47 -45.96
C LEU A 988 56.72 -28.50 -45.91
N ALA A 989 55.54 -28.90 -46.41
CA ALA A 989 54.34 -28.08 -46.32
C ALA A 989 53.91 -27.84 -44.86
N SER A 990 53.90 -28.89 -44.04
CA SER A 990 53.54 -28.79 -42.63
C SER A 990 54.53 -27.91 -41.84
N PHE A 991 55.83 -28.03 -42.13
CA PHE A 991 56.87 -27.22 -41.51
C PHE A 991 56.77 -25.76 -41.96
N ALA A 992 56.47 -25.50 -43.24
CA ALA A 992 56.23 -24.15 -43.75
C ALA A 992 55.04 -23.47 -43.05
N GLU A 993 53.93 -24.19 -42.81
CA GLU A 993 52.79 -23.65 -42.05
C GLU A 993 53.20 -23.22 -40.64
N ILE A 994 54.04 -24.02 -39.99
CA ILE A 994 54.58 -23.73 -38.65
C ILE A 994 55.48 -22.48 -38.65
N LEU A 995 56.22 -22.24 -39.73
CA LEU A 995 57.04 -21.03 -39.93
C LEU A 995 56.21 -19.80 -40.34
N GLY A 996 54.88 -19.92 -40.43
CA GLY A 996 53.98 -18.82 -40.74
C GLY A 996 53.72 -18.61 -42.24
N TYR A 997 54.08 -19.56 -43.09
CA TYR A 997 53.68 -19.56 -44.50
C TYR A 997 52.23 -20.03 -44.65
N ASN A 998 51.55 -19.52 -45.67
CA ASN A 998 50.22 -20.01 -46.03
C ASN A 998 50.38 -21.31 -46.82
N CYS A 999 49.84 -22.40 -46.28
CA CYS A 999 49.88 -23.72 -46.92
C CYS A 999 48.48 -24.14 -47.33
N PHE A 1000 48.30 -24.39 -48.62
CA PHE A 1000 47.03 -24.82 -49.20
C PHE A 1000 47.16 -26.26 -49.70
N SER A 1001 46.13 -27.05 -49.50
CA SER A 1001 45.98 -28.35 -50.14
C SER A 1001 44.55 -28.52 -50.64
N TRP A 1002 44.37 -29.38 -51.62
CA TRP A 1002 43.02 -29.78 -52.02
C TRP A 1002 42.34 -30.54 -50.89
N SER A 1003 41.03 -30.31 -50.69
CA SER A 1003 40.27 -31.16 -49.79
C SER A 1003 40.35 -32.63 -50.24
N GLY A 1004 40.36 -33.56 -49.28
CA GLY A 1004 40.48 -35.00 -49.56
C GLY A 1004 39.36 -35.54 -50.47
N ASP A 1005 38.22 -34.84 -50.55
CA ASP A 1005 37.11 -35.15 -51.45
C ASP A 1005 37.46 -34.94 -52.93
N PHE A 1006 38.43 -34.08 -53.24
CA PHE A 1006 38.82 -33.75 -54.61
C PHE A 1006 39.86 -34.71 -55.18
N PHE A 1007 40.88 -35.01 -54.39
CA PHE A 1007 42.00 -35.84 -54.82
C PHE A 1007 42.45 -36.74 -53.66
N LYS A 1008 42.69 -38.03 -53.98
CA LYS A 1008 43.21 -39.00 -52.99
C LYS A 1008 44.63 -38.69 -52.53
N MET A 1009 45.46 -38.12 -53.41
CA MET A 1009 46.79 -37.64 -53.06
C MET A 1009 46.74 -36.12 -52.92
N PRO A 1010 47.11 -35.57 -51.75
CA PRO A 1010 47.13 -34.13 -51.54
C PRO A 1010 48.25 -33.50 -52.37
N CYS A 1011 47.93 -32.40 -53.05
CA CYS A 1011 48.92 -31.49 -53.62
C CYS A 1011 49.01 -30.26 -52.73
N TYR A 1012 50.22 -29.93 -52.27
CA TYR A 1012 50.47 -28.82 -51.37
C TYR A 1012 51.07 -27.64 -52.13
N VAL A 1013 50.56 -26.46 -51.79
CA VAL A 1013 51.08 -25.18 -52.27
C VAL A 1013 51.44 -24.32 -51.07
N VAL A 1014 52.69 -23.87 -51.02
CA VAL A 1014 53.20 -22.96 -50.01
C VAL A 1014 53.28 -21.56 -50.62
N THR A 1015 52.80 -20.56 -49.90
CA THR A 1015 52.88 -19.15 -50.31
C THR A 1015 53.32 -18.29 -49.14
N ARG A 1016 53.90 -17.12 -49.42
CA ARG A 1016 54.22 -16.13 -48.38
C ARG A 1016 52.92 -15.70 -47.71
N SER A 1017 52.98 -15.36 -46.41
CA SER A 1017 51.82 -14.83 -45.68
C SER A 1017 51.24 -13.55 -46.30
N THR A 1018 52.06 -12.82 -47.07
CA THR A 1018 51.69 -11.61 -47.81
C THR A 1018 51.02 -11.88 -49.17
N ALA A 1019 50.99 -13.13 -49.64
CA ALA A 1019 50.37 -13.48 -50.91
C ALA A 1019 48.84 -13.37 -50.82
N SER A 1020 48.20 -12.91 -51.89
CA SER A 1020 46.75 -12.65 -51.93
C SER A 1020 45.88 -13.90 -52.10
N TYR A 1021 46.45 -15.10 -52.04
CA TYR A 1021 45.70 -16.34 -52.23
C TYR A 1021 45.05 -16.77 -50.91
N THR A 1022 43.83 -17.29 -50.99
CA THR A 1022 43.13 -17.84 -49.82
C THR A 1022 42.95 -19.35 -49.89
N SER A 1023 43.17 -19.94 -51.06
CA SER A 1023 43.06 -21.38 -51.27
C SER A 1023 43.89 -21.85 -52.48
N ILE A 1024 44.07 -23.18 -52.63
CA ILE A 1024 44.76 -23.77 -53.79
C ILE A 1024 43.98 -23.51 -55.09
N GLU A 1025 42.65 -23.41 -54.99
CA GLU A 1025 41.77 -23.03 -56.09
C GLU A 1025 42.08 -21.62 -56.61
N ASP A 1026 42.46 -20.66 -55.74
CA ASP A 1026 42.84 -19.32 -56.20
C ASP A 1026 44.15 -19.35 -56.99
N VAL A 1027 45.13 -20.14 -56.50
CA VAL A 1027 46.41 -20.33 -57.17
C VAL A 1027 46.19 -20.93 -58.56
N ILE A 1028 45.39 -21.99 -58.63
CA ILE A 1028 45.08 -22.69 -59.88
C ILE A 1028 44.26 -21.82 -60.82
N LEU A 1029 43.27 -21.07 -60.31
CA LEU A 1029 42.48 -20.15 -61.12
C LEU A 1029 43.37 -19.08 -61.77
N LYS A 1030 44.33 -18.52 -61.02
CA LYS A 1030 45.27 -17.54 -61.58
C LYS A 1030 46.12 -18.16 -62.70
N GLN A 1031 46.60 -19.38 -62.51
CA GLN A 1031 47.37 -20.09 -63.54
C GLN A 1031 46.53 -20.42 -64.78
N ILE A 1032 45.33 -20.99 -64.58
CA ILE A 1032 44.38 -21.30 -65.66
C ILE A 1032 44.06 -20.05 -66.48
N LYS A 1033 43.77 -18.90 -65.84
CA LYS A 1033 43.53 -17.64 -66.56
C LYS A 1033 44.73 -17.20 -67.42
N GLY A 1034 45.95 -17.53 -66.99
CA GLY A 1034 47.15 -17.31 -67.78
C GLY A 1034 47.23 -18.24 -69.00
N TRP A 1035 47.04 -19.55 -68.78
CA TRP A 1035 47.13 -20.59 -69.82
C TRP A 1035 45.99 -20.57 -70.83
N MET A 1036 44.78 -20.15 -70.41
CA MET A 1036 43.61 -20.00 -71.27
C MET A 1036 43.80 -18.98 -72.42
N LYS A 1037 44.88 -18.19 -72.39
CA LYS A 1037 45.26 -17.35 -73.53
C LYS A 1037 45.73 -18.18 -74.73
N ASP A 1038 46.28 -19.37 -74.48
CA ASP A 1038 46.89 -20.24 -75.48
C ASP A 1038 46.05 -21.52 -75.72
N ASP A 1039 45.46 -22.08 -74.66
CA ASP A 1039 44.65 -23.31 -74.72
C ASP A 1039 43.55 -23.31 -73.66
N ASN A 1040 42.30 -23.57 -74.04
CA ASN A 1040 41.16 -23.68 -73.14
C ASN A 1040 40.67 -25.11 -72.92
N TYR A 1041 41.33 -26.11 -73.51
CA TYR A 1041 40.94 -27.51 -73.41
C TYR A 1041 41.29 -28.09 -72.03
N GLU A 1042 40.27 -28.51 -71.27
CA GLU A 1042 40.41 -28.90 -69.87
C GLU A 1042 41.46 -30.01 -69.63
N PRO A 1043 41.51 -31.10 -70.41
CA PRO A 1043 42.57 -32.11 -70.24
C PRO A 1043 43.99 -31.56 -70.37
N HIS A 1044 44.22 -30.63 -71.30
CA HIS A 1044 45.54 -30.01 -71.48
C HIS A 1044 45.88 -29.06 -70.33
N LEU A 1045 44.91 -28.24 -69.90
CA LEU A 1045 45.05 -27.39 -68.72
C LEU A 1045 45.29 -28.20 -67.44
N TYR A 1046 44.66 -29.37 -67.33
CA TYR A 1046 44.91 -30.32 -66.24
C TYR A 1046 46.34 -30.89 -66.31
N ASP A 1047 46.82 -31.28 -67.49
CA ASP A 1047 48.19 -31.75 -67.67
C ASP A 1047 49.22 -30.67 -67.34
N LEU A 1048 48.95 -29.41 -67.73
CA LEU A 1048 49.77 -28.25 -67.36
C LEU A 1048 49.78 -28.06 -65.83
N ALA A 1049 48.62 -28.05 -65.18
CA ALA A 1049 48.52 -27.96 -63.73
C ALA A 1049 49.25 -29.13 -63.04
N SER A 1050 49.15 -30.35 -63.60
CA SER A 1050 49.81 -31.53 -63.06
C SER A 1050 51.33 -31.47 -63.21
N SER A 1051 51.83 -31.00 -64.35
CA SER A 1051 53.27 -30.80 -64.58
C SER A 1051 53.87 -29.76 -63.63
N LYS A 1052 53.03 -28.85 -63.11
CA LYS A 1052 53.37 -27.86 -62.09
C LYS A 1052 53.15 -28.35 -60.66
N GLY A 1053 52.74 -29.61 -60.46
CA GLY A 1053 52.48 -30.17 -59.13
C GLY A 1053 51.24 -29.60 -58.43
N LEU A 1054 50.36 -28.91 -59.15
CA LEU A 1054 49.15 -28.28 -58.59
C LEU A 1054 47.95 -29.24 -58.49
N VAL A 1055 47.96 -30.31 -59.30
CA VAL A 1055 46.99 -31.41 -59.27
C VAL A 1055 47.72 -32.74 -59.49
N PRO A 1056 47.22 -33.88 -59.01
CA PRO A 1056 47.89 -35.16 -59.19
C PRO A 1056 47.87 -35.61 -60.66
N SER A 1057 48.93 -36.29 -61.10
CA SER A 1057 49.02 -36.84 -62.45
C SER A 1057 47.99 -37.95 -62.68
N ARG A 1058 47.31 -37.91 -63.83
CA ARG A 1058 46.31 -38.91 -64.23
C ARG A 1058 46.62 -39.41 -65.64
N ASN A 1059 46.73 -40.72 -65.79
CA ASN A 1059 47.02 -41.35 -67.09
C ASN A 1059 45.76 -41.45 -67.97
N GLU A 1060 44.60 -41.70 -67.36
CA GLU A 1060 43.34 -41.81 -68.08
C GLU A 1060 42.81 -40.44 -68.47
N PHE A 1061 42.66 -40.21 -69.78
CA PHE A 1061 42.17 -38.97 -70.36
C PHE A 1061 40.80 -38.51 -69.85
N SER A 1062 39.88 -39.46 -69.62
CA SER A 1062 38.55 -39.20 -69.05
C SER A 1062 38.60 -38.68 -67.62
N LYS A 1063 39.69 -38.94 -66.89
CA LYS A 1063 39.90 -38.47 -65.52
C LYS A 1063 40.69 -37.16 -65.46
N LYS A 1064 41.22 -36.63 -66.56
CA LYS A 1064 41.95 -35.34 -66.57
C LYS A 1064 40.96 -34.17 -66.49
N CYS A 1065 40.38 -33.98 -65.32
CA CYS A 1065 39.36 -32.96 -65.05
C CYS A 1065 39.55 -32.35 -63.67
N PHE A 1066 39.24 -31.05 -63.53
CA PHE A 1066 39.18 -30.42 -62.22
C PHE A 1066 37.85 -30.78 -61.53
N PRO A 1067 37.77 -30.72 -60.20
CA PRO A 1067 36.56 -31.09 -59.49
C PRO A 1067 35.38 -30.16 -59.80
N LYS A 1068 34.15 -30.69 -59.88
CA LYS A 1068 32.96 -29.88 -60.18
C LYS A 1068 32.78 -28.66 -59.26
N ARG A 1069 33.10 -28.80 -57.96
CA ARG A 1069 32.99 -27.68 -57.01
C ARG A 1069 33.98 -26.55 -57.30
N PHE A 1070 35.15 -26.84 -57.87
CA PHE A 1070 36.12 -25.82 -58.30
C PHE A 1070 35.50 -24.90 -59.35
N TYR A 1071 34.81 -25.48 -60.33
CA TYR A 1071 34.13 -24.72 -61.36
C TYR A 1071 33.03 -23.83 -60.78
N SER A 1072 32.16 -24.40 -59.93
CA SER A 1072 31.05 -23.66 -59.33
C SER A 1072 31.50 -22.52 -58.40
N SER A 1073 32.60 -22.71 -57.66
CA SER A 1073 33.09 -21.72 -56.70
C SER A 1073 33.88 -20.58 -57.37
N LYS A 1074 34.46 -20.82 -58.55
CA LYS A 1074 35.29 -19.84 -59.27
C LYS A 1074 34.64 -19.29 -60.54
N ASN A 1075 33.33 -19.47 -60.71
CA ASN A 1075 32.56 -18.99 -61.87
C ASN A 1075 33.16 -19.47 -63.21
N LEU A 1076 33.60 -20.72 -63.25
CA LEU A 1076 34.01 -21.40 -64.48
C LEU A 1076 32.93 -22.38 -64.90
N GLU A 1077 32.78 -22.60 -66.19
CA GLU A 1077 31.96 -23.65 -66.78
C GLU A 1077 32.81 -24.47 -67.74
N VAL A 1078 32.41 -25.72 -67.95
CA VAL A 1078 33.04 -26.63 -68.91
C VAL A 1078 31.98 -26.96 -69.95
N ASP A 1079 32.24 -26.63 -71.21
CA ASP A 1079 31.30 -26.89 -72.30
C ASP A 1079 31.28 -28.39 -72.70
N GLU A 1080 30.39 -28.74 -73.63
CA GLU A 1080 30.25 -30.11 -74.14
C GLU A 1080 31.54 -30.64 -74.81
N ASN A 1081 32.40 -29.74 -75.30
CA ASN A 1081 33.70 -30.07 -75.89
C ASN A 1081 34.82 -30.13 -74.84
N ARG A 1082 34.52 -30.02 -73.55
CA ARG A 1082 35.48 -29.94 -72.44
C ARG A 1082 36.39 -28.71 -72.49
N SER A 1083 35.94 -27.62 -73.10
CA SER A 1083 36.62 -26.33 -73.03
C SER A 1083 36.18 -25.59 -71.77
N ILE A 1084 37.13 -25.06 -71.00
CA ILE A 1084 36.84 -24.21 -69.85
C ILE A 1084 36.47 -22.82 -70.37
N VAL A 1085 35.33 -22.29 -69.93
CA VAL A 1085 34.86 -20.94 -70.25
C VAL A 1085 34.52 -20.18 -68.97
N LEU A 1086 34.70 -18.86 -69.00
CA LEU A 1086 34.28 -18.00 -67.89
C LEU A 1086 32.75 -17.84 -67.93
N ASN A 1087 32.09 -18.08 -66.80
CA ASN A 1087 30.64 -17.88 -66.69
C ASN A 1087 30.31 -16.39 -66.61
N THR A 1088 30.23 -15.75 -67.78
CA THR A 1088 29.96 -14.31 -67.92
C THR A 1088 28.59 -13.90 -67.39
N LYS A 1089 27.59 -14.79 -67.41
CA LYS A 1089 26.24 -14.50 -66.87
C LYS A 1089 26.24 -14.29 -65.37
N LYS A 1090 27.04 -15.07 -64.63
CA LYS A 1090 27.14 -14.95 -63.17
C LYS A 1090 28.02 -13.78 -62.77
N VAL A 1091 29.11 -13.54 -63.50
CA VAL A 1091 29.98 -12.35 -63.30
C VAL A 1091 29.22 -11.04 -63.54
N LEU A 1092 28.26 -10.99 -64.48
CA LEU A 1092 27.38 -9.85 -64.71
C LEU A 1092 26.22 -9.73 -63.71
N ALA A 1093 25.95 -10.76 -62.90
CA ALA A 1093 24.92 -10.73 -61.85
C ALA A 1093 25.51 -10.39 -60.46
N ASP A 1094 26.80 -10.68 -60.26
CA ASP A 1094 27.57 -10.33 -59.05
C ASP A 1094 28.14 -8.89 -59.11
N LEU A 1095 28.27 -8.31 -60.31
CA LEU A 1095 28.57 -6.89 -60.58
C LEU A 1095 27.28 -6.06 -60.61
#